data_AF-A0A410RQR2-F1
#
_entry.id   AF-A0A410RQR2-F1
#
_cell.length_a   1.000
_cell.length_b   1.000
_cell.length_c   1.000
_cell.angle_alpha   90.00
_cell.angle_beta   90.00
_cell.angle_gamma   90.00
#
_symmetry.space_group_name_H-M   'P 1'
#
loop_
_entity.id
_entity.type
_entity.pdbx_description
1 polymer ?
#
loop_
_entity_poly.entity_id
_entity_poly.type
_entity_poly.pdbx_seq_one_letter_code
_entity_poly.pdbx_strand_id
1 'polypeptide(L)'
;MSTTYKIHPAIGVARVGDSEDYYLGPEEAGGLPLEVGGGSVTRFRDASMAVRRQAARFQIHAYDSPGSNGRRVQPGEGGIKDIRWTVHLANKKSAWYEFRQQQGADGTYAVDHPLRNPRTVGDDRNALILDAGPRTVACRGSAGCPTTVECELLAASARPSRLLPEGSDITTLGKLVTDAGGYLHAVGGYGKSGVSVRYDITSGLLENWARYHTLEEVKGLHDKAQDILVALKAIADIGYDTQEAFDAAVHSVLTAPSLGLTDDQPAQAMKFIDMNAYPQPRLDTYANNTFWWDDVSDGPVTATLVMDDDSEHEVEFPAWVVVGPPGYAPQILNVITLYDTLFDTFVTQRGLVPGLYQGGQFQQDYTPNFQADLLPILSRPAAYQWVADVGPLGNGRHDAIQGGNLGPRFLQKIRNPDDVNAPTPDLMPKMAGDNPISDVIPRKFLSLTRTQYFLLQQYSAGKVDHSPPAPPASEGARLDRAVLENCVGGAFCPGIEMTWIARDANFFQDDPAAGFRFKHRDRPNGQPLQWNINPHDGLGLEPGDASKYMALPWQADFNECSNQTVQGTSLWWWPAQRPYFVSYLGDDQQWHQDYWTRPMDSNFEMDEAMVFHWKELGFVLKRSDAPASLQGPEAAPGDPPAPTFIEVERTYAPATGQEEPALAKAANS
;
A
#
# COMPACT_ATOMS: atom_id res chain seq x y z
N MET A 1 -12.13 5.87 -38.75
CA MET A 1 -11.26 5.31 -37.71
C MET A 1 -12.01 4.13 -37.12
N SER A 2 -11.33 3.05 -36.76
CA SER A 2 -11.97 1.94 -36.03
C SER A 2 -12.25 2.38 -34.60
N THR A 3 -13.37 1.94 -34.04
CA THR A 3 -13.66 2.06 -32.61
C THR A 3 -12.58 1.34 -31.82
N THR A 4 -12.12 1.93 -30.73
CA THR A 4 -11.11 1.34 -29.83
C THR A 4 -11.69 1.14 -28.45
N TYR A 5 -11.35 0.04 -27.79
CA TYR A 5 -11.89 -0.34 -26.48
C TYR A 5 -10.83 -0.17 -25.38
N LYS A 6 -11.28 0.29 -24.20
CA LYS A 6 -10.42 0.48 -23.03
C LYS A 6 -11.08 -0.03 -21.76
N ILE A 7 -10.32 -0.71 -20.90
CA ILE A 7 -10.79 -1.21 -19.60
C ILE A 7 -10.62 -0.14 -18.51
N HIS A 8 -11.67 0.35 -17.88
CA HIS A 8 -11.58 1.31 -16.78
C HIS A 8 -11.99 0.67 -15.43
N PRO A 9 -11.33 0.99 -14.31
CA PRO A 9 -10.17 1.86 -14.22
C PRO A 9 -8.91 1.25 -14.88
N ALA A 10 -7.97 2.08 -15.32
CA ALA A 10 -6.68 1.67 -15.86
C ALA A 10 -5.85 0.86 -14.84
N ILE A 11 -5.95 1.26 -13.57
CA ILE A 11 -5.42 0.54 -12.41
C ILE A 11 -6.56 0.43 -11.39
N GLY A 12 -7.07 -0.78 -11.20
CA GLY A 12 -8.06 -1.08 -10.17
C GLY A 12 -7.41 -1.41 -8.84
N VAL A 13 -8.06 -1.01 -7.74
CA VAL A 13 -7.54 -1.18 -6.38
C VAL A 13 -8.50 -2.04 -5.58
N ALA A 14 -8.08 -3.28 -5.34
CA ALA A 14 -8.73 -4.20 -4.43
C ALA A 14 -8.03 -4.15 -3.06
N ARG A 15 -8.74 -4.55 -2.00
CA ARG A 15 -8.18 -4.58 -0.65
C ARG A 15 -8.55 -5.88 0.05
N VAL A 16 -7.59 -6.41 0.79
CA VAL A 16 -7.76 -7.64 1.58
C VAL A 16 -8.79 -7.46 2.70
N GLY A 17 -9.34 -8.57 3.17
CA GLY A 17 -10.39 -8.65 4.18
C GLY A 17 -10.62 -10.12 4.54
N ASP A 18 -10.87 -10.46 5.81
CA ASP A 18 -11.00 -11.84 6.27
C ASP A 18 -12.42 -12.43 6.10
N SER A 19 -13.36 -11.68 5.53
CA SER A 19 -14.70 -12.14 5.20
C SER A 19 -14.80 -12.77 3.80
N GLU A 20 -15.77 -13.68 3.66
CA GLU A 20 -16.19 -14.17 2.34
C GLU A 20 -16.94 -13.12 1.51
N ASP A 21 -17.60 -12.18 2.20
CA ASP A 21 -18.34 -11.09 1.60
C ASP A 21 -17.41 -9.96 1.11
N TYR A 22 -17.91 -9.16 0.18
CA TYR A 22 -17.16 -8.05 -0.39
C TYR A 22 -18.07 -6.90 -0.81
N TYR A 23 -17.48 -5.72 -0.92
CA TYR A 23 -18.08 -4.53 -1.54
C TYR A 23 -17.20 -4.05 -2.69
N LEU A 24 -17.66 -3.08 -3.47
CA LEU A 24 -16.93 -2.50 -4.60
C LEU A 24 -16.16 -1.26 -4.15
N GLY A 25 -14.96 -1.05 -4.67
CA GLY A 25 -14.17 0.15 -4.42
C GLY A 25 -14.90 1.44 -4.80
N PRO A 26 -14.49 2.58 -4.22
CA PRO A 26 -15.11 3.88 -4.50
C PRO A 26 -14.82 4.31 -5.94
N GLU A 27 -15.83 4.93 -6.57
CA GLU A 27 -15.75 5.50 -7.92
C GLU A 27 -15.76 7.04 -7.90
N GLU A 28 -15.59 7.63 -6.72
CA GLU A 28 -15.42 9.06 -6.47
C GLU A 28 -14.26 9.29 -5.49
N ALA A 29 -13.57 10.42 -5.61
CA ALA A 29 -12.48 10.79 -4.72
C ALA A 29 -13.02 11.11 -3.31
N GLY A 30 -12.55 10.37 -2.29
CA GLY A 30 -13.08 10.46 -0.93
C GLY A 30 -14.52 9.98 -0.82
N GLY A 31 -15.00 9.25 -1.83
CA GLY A 31 -16.31 8.63 -1.82
C GLY A 31 -16.33 7.38 -0.95
N LEU A 32 -17.52 7.02 -0.48
CA LEU A 32 -17.70 5.71 0.13
C LEU A 32 -17.57 4.60 -0.93
N PRO A 33 -17.07 3.42 -0.56
CA PRO A 33 -17.21 2.23 -1.38
C PRO A 33 -18.69 1.92 -1.65
N LEU A 34 -18.97 1.09 -2.65
CA LEU A 34 -20.32 0.80 -3.11
C LEU A 34 -20.73 -0.63 -2.75
N GLU A 35 -21.97 -0.82 -2.32
CA GLU A 35 -22.55 -2.16 -2.20
C GLU A 35 -22.69 -2.79 -3.59
N VAL A 36 -22.51 -4.12 -3.69
CA VAL A 36 -22.65 -4.85 -4.97
C VAL A 36 -24.06 -4.67 -5.56
N GLY A 37 -25.09 -4.58 -4.69
CA GLY A 37 -26.48 -4.33 -5.08
C GLY A 37 -26.82 -2.85 -5.33
N GLY A 38 -25.85 -1.94 -5.21
CA GLY A 38 -26.01 -0.49 -5.32
C GLY A 38 -26.19 0.23 -3.98
N GLY A 39 -25.84 1.51 -3.97
CA GLY A 39 -25.78 2.35 -2.76
C GLY A 39 -24.40 2.34 -2.10
N SER A 40 -24.22 3.17 -1.09
CA SER A 40 -22.95 3.33 -0.37
C SER A 40 -22.80 2.33 0.76
N VAL A 41 -21.58 1.85 0.97
CA VAL A 41 -21.21 1.02 2.12
C VAL A 41 -21.32 1.84 3.40
N THR A 42 -22.05 1.30 4.38
CA THR A 42 -22.14 1.84 5.74
C THR A 42 -21.64 0.87 6.80
N ARG A 43 -21.26 -0.35 6.38
CA ARG A 43 -20.69 -1.42 7.21
C ARG A 43 -19.55 -2.09 6.47
N PHE A 44 -18.36 -2.03 7.05
CA PHE A 44 -17.13 -2.59 6.49
C PHE A 44 -16.89 -4.02 6.97
N ARG A 45 -17.72 -4.49 7.90
CA ARG A 45 -17.69 -5.84 8.43
C ARG A 45 -18.97 -6.60 8.15
N ASP A 46 -18.85 -7.92 8.07
CA ASP A 46 -20.00 -8.81 7.97
C ASP A 46 -20.66 -9.06 9.33
N ALA A 47 -21.68 -9.92 9.35
CA ALA A 47 -22.43 -10.25 10.57
C ALA A 47 -21.59 -10.96 11.65
N SER A 48 -20.45 -11.54 11.29
CA SER A 48 -19.48 -12.17 12.20
C SER A 48 -18.36 -11.22 12.64
N MET A 49 -18.44 -9.95 12.23
CA MET A 49 -17.42 -8.92 12.43
C MET A 49 -16.11 -9.14 11.66
N ALA A 50 -16.09 -10.03 10.67
CA ALA A 50 -14.97 -10.15 9.75
C ALA A 50 -14.96 -8.97 8.77
N VAL A 51 -13.79 -8.46 8.41
CA VAL A 51 -13.59 -7.36 7.46
C VAL A 51 -13.98 -7.82 6.06
N ARG A 52 -14.96 -7.14 5.46
CA ARG A 52 -15.37 -7.36 4.07
C ARG A 52 -14.24 -6.94 3.13
N ARG A 53 -14.01 -7.73 2.08
CA ARG A 53 -13.02 -7.39 1.05
C ARG A 53 -13.50 -6.23 0.19
N GLN A 54 -12.57 -5.39 -0.28
CA GLN A 54 -12.88 -4.42 -1.33
C GLN A 54 -12.49 -5.01 -2.70
N ALA A 55 -13.46 -5.10 -3.61
CA ALA A 55 -13.22 -5.52 -4.98
C ALA A 55 -12.96 -4.33 -5.89
N ALA A 56 -12.00 -4.47 -6.80
CA ALA A 56 -11.85 -3.55 -7.92
C ALA A 56 -12.89 -3.90 -8.99
N ARG A 57 -13.78 -2.95 -9.33
CA ARG A 57 -14.74 -3.08 -10.42
C ARG A 57 -14.15 -2.56 -11.73
N PHE A 58 -14.20 -3.37 -12.78
CA PHE A 58 -13.76 -3.02 -14.12
C PHE A 58 -14.93 -3.01 -15.11
N GLN A 59 -14.83 -2.13 -16.11
CA GLN A 59 -15.78 -1.97 -17.21
C GLN A 59 -15.07 -1.60 -18.51
N ILE A 60 -15.68 -1.88 -19.65
CA ILE A 60 -15.10 -1.56 -20.96
C ILE A 60 -15.80 -0.34 -21.54
N HIS A 61 -15.03 0.61 -22.08
CA HIS A 61 -15.55 1.75 -22.84
C HIS A 61 -15.08 1.68 -24.29
N ALA A 62 -15.98 1.93 -25.22
CA ALA A 62 -15.72 2.11 -26.64
C ALA A 62 -15.50 3.60 -26.97
N TYR A 63 -14.48 3.89 -27.76
CA TYR A 63 -14.12 5.22 -28.23
C TYR A 63 -14.10 5.23 -29.76
N ASP A 64 -15.06 5.93 -30.37
CA ASP A 64 -15.23 5.94 -31.84
C ASP A 64 -14.22 6.87 -32.54
N SER A 65 -13.61 7.78 -31.78
CA SER A 65 -12.51 8.63 -32.21
C SER A 65 -11.63 9.07 -31.03
N PRO A 66 -10.36 9.47 -31.29
CA PRO A 66 -9.52 10.07 -30.26
C PRO A 66 -10.22 11.27 -29.61
N GLY A 67 -10.24 11.30 -28.27
CA GLY A 67 -10.87 12.38 -27.50
C GLY A 67 -12.39 12.35 -27.40
N SER A 68 -13.05 11.31 -27.94
CA SER A 68 -14.48 11.09 -27.68
C SER A 68 -14.76 10.78 -26.19
N ASN A 69 -15.97 11.06 -25.71
CA ASN A 69 -16.34 10.88 -24.29
C ASN A 69 -16.38 9.41 -23.82
N GLY A 70 -16.14 8.46 -24.74
CA GLY A 70 -16.29 7.03 -24.52
C GLY A 70 -17.75 6.66 -24.24
N ARG A 71 -18.11 5.40 -24.50
CA ARG A 71 -19.38 4.83 -24.06
C ARG A 71 -19.11 3.48 -23.43
N ARG A 72 -19.66 3.24 -22.25
CA ARG A 72 -19.62 1.91 -21.62
C ARG A 72 -20.25 0.87 -22.56
N VAL A 73 -19.68 -0.32 -22.63
CA VAL A 73 -20.22 -1.43 -23.41
C VAL A 73 -20.66 -2.58 -22.51
N GLN A 74 -21.65 -3.35 -22.95
CA GLN A 74 -22.21 -4.47 -22.20
C GLN A 74 -22.76 -5.56 -23.13
N PRO A 75 -22.87 -6.82 -22.65
CA PRO A 75 -23.47 -7.90 -23.42
C PRO A 75 -24.92 -7.59 -23.84
N GLY A 76 -25.25 -7.85 -25.09
CA GLY A 76 -26.56 -7.60 -25.71
C GLY A 76 -26.68 -6.25 -26.44
N GLU A 77 -25.62 -5.44 -26.45
CA GLU A 77 -25.61 -4.13 -27.10
C GLU A 77 -24.49 -4.02 -28.12
N GLY A 78 -24.71 -3.26 -29.21
CA GLY A 78 -23.67 -2.93 -30.18
C GLY A 78 -23.03 -4.14 -30.85
N GLY A 79 -23.75 -5.26 -30.97
CA GLY A 79 -23.24 -6.51 -31.54
C GLY A 79 -22.41 -7.37 -30.58
N ILE A 80 -22.32 -7.00 -29.29
CA ILE A 80 -21.55 -7.74 -28.28
C ILE A 80 -22.45 -8.82 -27.69
N LYS A 81 -22.11 -10.08 -27.93
CA LYS A 81 -22.78 -11.25 -27.38
C LYS A 81 -22.38 -11.51 -25.92
N ASP A 82 -21.08 -11.42 -25.61
CA ASP A 82 -20.51 -11.68 -24.30
C ASP A 82 -19.21 -10.88 -24.08
N ILE A 83 -18.80 -10.75 -22.81
CA ILE A 83 -17.49 -10.21 -22.43
C ILE A 83 -16.80 -11.30 -21.61
N ARG A 84 -15.61 -11.71 -22.05
CA ARG A 84 -14.73 -12.60 -21.29
C ARG A 84 -13.59 -11.79 -20.72
N TRP A 85 -13.40 -11.90 -19.42
CA TRP A 85 -12.35 -11.23 -18.66
C TRP A 85 -11.28 -12.24 -18.25
N THR A 86 -10.02 -11.85 -18.34
CA THR A 86 -8.89 -12.65 -17.85
C THR A 86 -8.04 -11.82 -16.90
N VAL A 87 -7.72 -12.38 -15.73
CA VAL A 87 -6.82 -11.76 -14.74
C VAL A 87 -5.74 -12.76 -14.33
N HIS A 88 -4.50 -12.31 -14.20
CA HIS A 88 -3.37 -13.14 -13.74
C HIS A 88 -2.73 -12.51 -12.50
N LEU A 89 -3.15 -12.93 -11.30
CA LEU A 89 -2.59 -12.43 -10.03
C LEU A 89 -1.31 -13.20 -9.63
N ALA A 90 -0.31 -12.47 -9.14
CA ALA A 90 0.85 -13.05 -8.48
C ALA A 90 1.41 -12.15 -7.36
N ASN A 91 2.24 -12.73 -6.49
CA ASN A 91 3.03 -12.03 -5.48
C ASN A 91 4.50 -12.47 -5.60
N LYS A 92 5.39 -11.49 -5.84
CA LYS A 92 6.83 -11.71 -5.98
C LYS A 92 7.66 -11.18 -4.80
N LYS A 93 7.03 -10.72 -3.71
CA LYS A 93 7.72 -10.05 -2.60
C LYS A 93 8.83 -10.92 -1.98
N SER A 94 8.54 -12.19 -1.71
CA SER A 94 9.50 -13.12 -1.09
C SER A 94 10.69 -13.43 -2.01
N ALA A 95 10.50 -13.29 -3.32
CA ALA A 95 11.51 -13.52 -4.34
C ALA A 95 12.36 -12.28 -4.69
N TRP A 96 11.96 -11.09 -4.25
CA TRP A 96 12.59 -9.83 -4.64
C TRP A 96 13.74 -9.40 -3.71
N TYR A 97 14.33 -8.25 -4.02
CA TYR A 97 15.31 -7.57 -3.18
C TYR A 97 14.70 -7.09 -1.86
N GLU A 98 15.55 -6.85 -0.87
CA GLU A 98 15.15 -6.10 0.32
C GLU A 98 14.72 -4.68 -0.05
N PHE A 99 13.67 -4.17 0.59
CA PHE A 99 13.33 -2.76 0.48
C PHE A 99 14.30 -1.94 1.34
N ARG A 100 15.15 -1.12 0.68
CA ARG A 100 16.06 -0.17 1.34
C ARG A 100 15.77 1.26 0.86
N GLN A 101 14.56 1.72 1.19
CA GLN A 101 14.04 3.07 0.95
C GLN A 101 14.11 3.50 -0.52
N GLN A 102 15.14 4.26 -0.90
CA GLN A 102 15.28 4.81 -2.25
C GLN A 102 16.24 3.99 -3.14
N GLN A 103 16.89 2.95 -2.61
CA GLN A 103 17.71 2.06 -3.42
C GLN A 103 16.82 1.26 -4.38
N GLY A 104 17.19 1.22 -5.67
CA GLY A 104 16.38 0.63 -6.72
C GLY A 104 15.39 1.58 -7.37
N ALA A 105 15.12 2.76 -6.79
CA ALA A 105 14.10 3.68 -7.30
C ALA A 105 14.41 4.29 -8.68
N ASP A 106 15.69 4.29 -9.06
CA ASP A 106 16.20 4.68 -10.37
C ASP A 106 16.38 3.49 -11.33
N GLY A 107 15.90 2.32 -10.93
CA GLY A 107 16.05 1.06 -11.65
C GLY A 107 17.37 0.35 -11.45
N THR A 108 18.27 0.89 -10.63
CA THR A 108 19.58 0.28 -10.37
C THR A 108 19.69 -0.24 -8.94
N TYR A 109 20.16 -1.48 -8.82
CA TYR A 109 20.55 -2.08 -7.56
C TYR A 109 22.08 -2.23 -7.55
N ALA A 110 22.69 -2.00 -6.39
CA ALA A 110 24.09 -2.36 -6.19
C ALA A 110 24.28 -3.87 -6.40
N VAL A 111 25.46 -4.30 -6.85
CA VAL A 111 25.75 -5.72 -7.13
C VAL A 111 25.58 -6.60 -5.88
N ASP A 112 25.83 -6.02 -4.71
CA ASP A 112 25.70 -6.63 -3.38
C ASP A 112 24.39 -6.23 -2.67
N HIS A 113 23.43 -5.65 -3.40
CA HIS A 113 22.14 -5.31 -2.79
C HIS A 113 21.43 -6.60 -2.31
N PRO A 114 21.00 -6.65 -1.05
CA PRO A 114 20.55 -7.88 -0.45
C PRO A 114 19.20 -8.34 -1.00
N LEU A 115 19.04 -9.65 -0.98
CA LEU A 115 17.84 -10.35 -1.39
C LEU A 115 17.05 -10.75 -0.16
N ARG A 116 15.71 -10.65 -0.22
CA ARG A 116 14.85 -11.38 0.72
C ARG A 116 15.09 -12.88 0.50
N ASN A 117 15.05 -13.68 1.56
CA ASN A 117 15.37 -15.11 1.49
C ASN A 117 16.75 -15.37 0.82
N PRO A 118 17.84 -14.86 1.40
CA PRO A 118 19.15 -14.78 0.72
C PRO A 118 19.81 -16.15 0.46
N ARG A 119 19.35 -17.22 1.12
CA ARG A 119 19.85 -18.58 0.88
C ARG A 119 19.33 -19.20 -0.43
N THR A 120 18.23 -18.69 -0.99
CA THR A 120 17.72 -19.12 -2.30
C THR A 120 18.33 -18.26 -3.38
N VAL A 121 19.09 -18.86 -4.31
CA VAL A 121 19.93 -18.13 -5.28
C VAL A 121 19.58 -18.51 -6.72
N GLY A 122 19.95 -17.64 -7.67
CA GLY A 122 19.74 -17.89 -9.10
C GLY A 122 18.27 -18.12 -9.44
N ASP A 123 18.01 -19.01 -10.39
CA ASP A 123 16.65 -19.26 -10.91
C ASP A 123 15.75 -20.03 -9.91
N ASP A 124 16.33 -20.66 -8.88
CA ASP A 124 15.56 -21.33 -7.82
C ASP A 124 14.68 -20.33 -7.04
N ARG A 125 15.00 -19.03 -7.10
CA ARG A 125 14.18 -17.96 -6.53
C ARG A 125 12.80 -17.84 -7.17
N ASN A 126 12.60 -18.36 -8.39
CA ASN A 126 11.26 -18.45 -8.99
C ASN A 126 10.30 -19.29 -8.12
N ALA A 127 10.81 -20.22 -7.31
CA ALA A 127 10.01 -20.99 -6.35
C ALA A 127 9.57 -20.20 -5.11
N LEU A 128 9.90 -18.90 -5.03
CA LEU A 128 9.43 -17.98 -3.98
C LEU A 128 8.27 -17.09 -4.47
N ILE A 129 7.78 -17.29 -5.70
CA ILE A 129 6.66 -16.53 -6.28
C ILE A 129 5.36 -17.26 -5.98
N LEU A 130 4.38 -16.55 -5.40
CA LEU A 130 3.00 -17.02 -5.35
C LEU A 130 2.33 -16.67 -6.67
N ASP A 131 2.03 -17.67 -7.50
CA ASP A 131 1.43 -17.50 -8.83
C ASP A 131 0.08 -18.23 -8.90
N ALA A 132 -1.00 -17.48 -9.08
CA ALA A 132 -2.32 -18.06 -9.33
C ALA A 132 -2.49 -18.50 -10.79
N GLY A 133 -1.67 -18.01 -11.72
CA GLY A 133 -1.89 -18.16 -13.16
C GLY A 133 -3.07 -17.33 -13.66
N PRO A 134 -3.26 -17.22 -14.98
CA PRO A 134 -4.43 -16.54 -15.52
C PRO A 134 -5.72 -17.29 -15.18
N ARG A 135 -6.77 -16.55 -14.84
CA ARG A 135 -8.14 -17.03 -14.62
C ARG A 135 -9.10 -16.26 -15.51
N THR A 136 -10.06 -16.96 -16.11
CA THR A 136 -11.02 -16.38 -17.06
C THR A 136 -12.44 -16.57 -16.57
N VAL A 137 -13.24 -15.52 -16.68
CA VAL A 137 -14.67 -15.49 -16.38
C VAL A 137 -15.44 -14.85 -17.54
N ALA A 138 -16.67 -15.29 -17.75
CA ALA A 138 -17.56 -14.82 -18.80
C ALA A 138 -18.84 -14.25 -18.21
N CYS A 139 -19.31 -13.11 -18.74
CA CYS A 139 -20.54 -12.44 -18.28
C CYS A 139 -21.82 -13.20 -18.69
N ARG A 140 -21.77 -14.01 -19.75
CA ARG A 140 -22.83 -14.94 -20.15
C ARG A 140 -22.33 -16.38 -20.29
N GLY A 141 -21.12 -16.59 -20.80
CA GLY A 141 -20.56 -17.92 -20.99
C GLY A 141 -21.44 -18.84 -21.87
N SER A 142 -21.15 -20.14 -21.87
CA SER A 142 -21.90 -21.12 -22.67
C SER A 142 -23.30 -21.43 -22.12
N ALA A 143 -23.54 -21.14 -20.84
CA ALA A 143 -24.80 -21.39 -20.15
C ALA A 143 -25.74 -20.16 -20.14
N GLY A 144 -25.31 -19.00 -20.64
CA GLY A 144 -26.07 -17.76 -20.59
C GLY A 144 -26.13 -17.10 -19.20
N CYS A 145 -25.22 -17.44 -18.29
CA CYS A 145 -25.13 -16.89 -16.94
C CYS A 145 -23.70 -16.41 -16.61
N PRO A 146 -23.55 -15.35 -15.79
CA PRO A 146 -22.24 -14.91 -15.32
C PRO A 146 -21.51 -16.00 -14.53
N THR A 147 -20.19 -16.02 -14.64
CA THR A 147 -19.32 -17.00 -13.96
C THR A 147 -18.46 -16.36 -12.88
N THR A 148 -18.03 -17.19 -11.93
CA THR A 148 -17.09 -16.88 -10.85
C THR A 148 -15.98 -17.92 -10.82
N VAL A 149 -14.76 -17.52 -10.48
CA VAL A 149 -13.63 -18.45 -10.32
C VAL A 149 -12.66 -17.99 -9.24
N GLU A 150 -12.11 -18.95 -8.49
CA GLU A 150 -11.05 -18.71 -7.51
C GLU A 150 -9.67 -18.61 -8.18
N CYS A 151 -8.83 -17.70 -7.67
CA CYS A 151 -7.45 -17.51 -8.09
C CYS A 151 -6.52 -18.39 -7.23
N GLU A 152 -6.81 -19.69 -7.20
CA GLU A 152 -5.99 -20.68 -6.48
C GLU A 152 -4.55 -20.73 -7.01
N LEU A 153 -3.59 -20.95 -6.12
CA LEU A 153 -2.17 -21.08 -6.50
C LEU A 153 -1.95 -22.29 -7.42
N LEU A 154 -1.15 -22.10 -8.47
CA LEU A 154 -0.81 -23.18 -9.39
C LEU A 154 -0.06 -24.30 -8.65
N ALA A 155 -0.25 -25.55 -9.11
CA ALA A 155 0.48 -26.68 -8.52
C ALA A 155 2.01 -26.55 -8.66
N ALA A 156 2.47 -25.87 -9.71
CA ALA A 156 3.87 -25.59 -9.98
C ALA A 156 4.40 -24.31 -9.29
N SER A 157 3.53 -23.54 -8.64
CA SER A 157 3.89 -22.33 -7.87
C SER A 157 4.39 -22.69 -6.48
N ALA A 158 5.05 -21.74 -5.83
CA ALA A 158 5.20 -21.75 -4.38
C ALA A 158 3.83 -21.94 -3.71
N ARG A 159 3.78 -22.84 -2.72
CA ARG A 159 2.60 -23.13 -1.90
C ARG A 159 3.05 -23.26 -0.45
N PRO A 160 3.32 -22.13 0.22
CA PRO A 160 3.70 -22.17 1.62
C PRO A 160 2.59 -22.86 2.43
N SER A 161 3.00 -23.73 3.35
CA SER A 161 2.07 -24.53 4.16
C SER A 161 2.61 -24.67 5.57
N ARG A 162 1.71 -24.94 6.52
CA ARG A 162 2.03 -24.95 7.96
C ARG A 162 2.61 -23.61 8.41
N LEU A 163 2.10 -22.53 7.82
CA LEU A 163 2.49 -21.17 8.18
C LEU A 163 2.09 -20.87 9.62
N LEU A 164 2.96 -20.11 10.29
CA LEU A 164 2.71 -19.54 11.60
C LEU A 164 2.35 -18.06 11.46
N PRO A 165 1.34 -17.55 12.19
CA PRO A 165 0.46 -18.30 13.09
C PRO A 165 -0.45 -19.29 12.35
N GLU A 166 -0.94 -20.32 13.04
CA GLU A 166 -1.77 -21.36 12.42
C GLU A 166 -3.01 -20.79 11.72
N GLY A 167 -3.36 -21.36 10.56
CA GLY A 167 -4.47 -20.89 9.72
C GLY A 167 -4.08 -19.84 8.67
N SER A 168 -2.82 -19.41 8.67
CA SER A 168 -2.29 -18.41 7.73
C SER A 168 -1.89 -18.98 6.37
N ASP A 169 -2.09 -20.28 6.12
CA ASP A 169 -1.81 -20.91 4.83
C ASP A 169 -2.54 -20.18 3.68
N ILE A 170 -1.76 -19.82 2.66
CA ILE A 170 -2.19 -19.08 1.48
C ILE A 170 -2.45 -20.09 0.36
N THR A 171 -3.72 -20.24 -0.03
CA THR A 171 -4.15 -21.17 -1.08
C THR A 171 -4.70 -20.45 -2.31
N THR A 172 -5.04 -19.17 -2.20
CA THR A 172 -5.61 -18.33 -3.25
C THR A 172 -5.10 -16.90 -3.10
N LEU A 173 -5.03 -16.16 -4.21
CA LEU A 173 -4.75 -14.72 -4.23
C LEU A 173 -6.03 -13.88 -4.40
N GLY A 174 -7.21 -14.52 -4.39
CA GLY A 174 -8.50 -13.86 -4.49
C GLY A 174 -9.48 -14.59 -5.40
N LYS A 175 -10.48 -13.88 -5.91
CA LYS A 175 -11.51 -14.43 -6.82
C LYS A 175 -11.96 -13.41 -7.85
N LEU A 176 -12.42 -13.92 -8.99
CA LEU A 176 -13.02 -13.11 -10.05
C LEU A 176 -14.51 -13.39 -10.12
N VAL A 177 -15.32 -12.34 -10.14
CA VAL A 177 -16.77 -12.41 -10.30
C VAL A 177 -17.15 -11.54 -11.49
N THR A 178 -18.09 -12.00 -12.30
CA THR A 178 -18.71 -11.16 -13.34
C THR A 178 -20.19 -11.00 -13.08
N ASP A 179 -20.79 -9.96 -13.66
CA ASP A 179 -22.24 -9.80 -13.68
C ASP A 179 -22.80 -9.74 -15.11
N ALA A 180 -24.13 -9.79 -15.20
CA ALA A 180 -24.84 -9.74 -16.48
C ALA A 180 -24.74 -8.36 -17.17
N GLY A 181 -24.35 -7.32 -16.43
CA GLY A 181 -24.13 -5.98 -16.94
C GLY A 181 -22.78 -5.84 -17.65
N GLY A 182 -21.91 -6.85 -17.64
CA GLY A 182 -20.60 -6.79 -18.28
C GLY A 182 -19.45 -6.36 -17.36
N TYR A 183 -19.70 -6.18 -16.06
CA TYR A 183 -18.65 -5.80 -15.11
C TYR A 183 -17.82 -7.02 -14.69
N LEU A 184 -16.55 -6.77 -14.39
CA LEU A 184 -15.67 -7.66 -13.63
C LEU A 184 -15.47 -7.09 -12.23
N HIS A 185 -15.60 -7.92 -11.20
CA HIS A 185 -15.16 -7.64 -9.84
C HIS A 185 -13.93 -8.53 -9.55
N ALA A 186 -12.76 -7.90 -9.42
CA ALA A 186 -11.55 -8.56 -8.95
C ALA A 186 -11.47 -8.39 -7.43
N VAL A 187 -11.69 -9.48 -6.70
CA VAL A 187 -11.65 -9.52 -5.23
C VAL A 187 -10.27 -10.04 -4.81
N GLY A 188 -9.60 -9.34 -3.90
CA GLY A 188 -8.28 -9.73 -3.41
C GLY A 188 -8.27 -10.92 -2.43
N GLY A 189 -7.09 -11.18 -1.86
CA GLY A 189 -6.85 -12.18 -0.82
C GLY A 189 -7.56 -11.88 0.51
N TYR A 190 -7.30 -12.72 1.50
CA TYR A 190 -7.94 -12.70 2.82
C TYR A 190 -7.16 -11.92 3.89
N GLY A 191 -6.02 -11.34 3.53
CA GLY A 191 -5.14 -10.62 4.46
C GLY A 191 -4.31 -11.58 5.31
N LYS A 192 -4.08 -12.79 4.80
CA LYS A 192 -3.26 -13.81 5.46
C LYS A 192 -1.78 -13.49 5.27
N SER A 193 -1.05 -13.58 6.38
CA SER A 193 0.41 -13.48 6.41
C SER A 193 0.98 -14.50 7.38
N GLY A 194 2.08 -15.14 7.02
CA GLY A 194 2.71 -16.09 7.92
C GLY A 194 4.11 -16.52 7.50
N VAL A 195 4.79 -17.17 8.42
CA VAL A 195 6.18 -17.61 8.30
C VAL A 195 6.29 -19.13 8.22
N SER A 196 7.18 -19.58 7.34
CA SER A 196 7.34 -21.00 6.97
C SER A 196 8.38 -21.76 7.82
N VAL A 197 8.98 -21.09 8.78
CA VAL A 197 10.05 -21.59 9.65
C VAL A 197 9.65 -21.34 11.10
N ARG A 198 10.05 -22.23 12.02
CA ARG A 198 9.73 -22.12 13.45
C ARG A 198 10.88 -21.57 14.30
N TYR A 199 12.12 -21.97 13.99
CA TYR A 199 13.31 -21.58 14.73
C TYR A 199 14.37 -21.10 13.75
N ASP A 200 14.88 -19.89 13.95
CA ASP A 200 15.92 -19.28 13.13
C ASP A 200 16.59 -18.08 13.83
N ILE A 201 17.72 -17.68 13.26
CA ILE A 201 18.29 -16.34 13.37
C ILE A 201 18.34 -15.79 11.95
N THR A 202 17.85 -14.58 11.70
CA THR A 202 17.89 -13.96 10.37
C THR A 202 19.04 -12.98 10.25
N SER A 203 19.47 -12.70 9.02
CA SER A 203 20.44 -11.61 8.80
C SER A 203 19.89 -10.26 9.27
N GLY A 204 18.57 -10.02 9.09
CA GLY A 204 17.90 -8.81 9.58
C GLY A 204 17.97 -8.64 11.11
N LEU A 205 17.76 -9.73 11.86
CA LEU A 205 17.89 -9.73 13.31
C LEU A 205 19.32 -9.41 13.76
N LEU A 206 20.32 -10.04 13.13
CA LEU A 206 21.73 -9.77 13.41
C LEU A 206 22.12 -8.32 13.09
N GLU A 207 21.60 -7.77 11.99
CA GLU A 207 21.81 -6.36 11.61
C GLU A 207 21.19 -5.41 12.64
N ASN A 208 20.01 -5.72 13.19
CA ASN A 208 19.40 -4.93 14.26
C ASN A 208 20.23 -4.98 15.55
N TRP A 209 20.67 -6.16 15.98
CA TRP A 209 21.52 -6.28 17.16
C TRP A 209 22.83 -5.52 17.01
N ALA A 210 23.43 -5.53 15.82
CA ALA A 210 24.61 -4.73 15.52
C ALA A 210 24.29 -3.21 15.55
N ARG A 211 23.18 -2.79 14.94
CA ARG A 211 22.77 -1.38 14.84
C ARG A 211 22.52 -0.75 16.21
N TYR A 212 21.89 -1.51 17.11
CA TYR A 212 21.50 -1.04 18.43
C TYR A 212 22.46 -1.48 19.54
N HIS A 213 23.61 -2.07 19.19
CA HIS A 213 24.63 -2.54 20.15
C HIS A 213 24.07 -3.46 21.25
N THR A 214 22.98 -4.19 21.01
CA THR A 214 22.23 -4.88 22.07
C THR A 214 23.05 -6.01 22.73
N LEU A 215 23.86 -6.72 21.94
CA LEU A 215 24.73 -7.77 22.47
C LEU A 215 25.90 -7.20 23.29
N GLU A 216 26.32 -5.96 23.02
CA GLU A 216 27.40 -5.29 23.75
C GLU A 216 27.00 -4.95 25.20
N GLU A 217 25.70 -4.83 25.47
CA GLU A 217 25.15 -4.58 26.80
C GLU A 217 25.19 -5.84 27.70
N VAL A 218 25.38 -7.02 27.11
CA VAL A 218 25.51 -8.27 27.86
C VAL A 218 26.85 -8.29 28.58
N LYS A 219 26.78 -8.30 29.91
CA LYS A 219 27.97 -8.29 30.79
C LYS A 219 28.97 -9.37 30.41
N GLY A 220 30.15 -8.96 29.94
CA GLY A 220 31.24 -9.87 29.56
C GLY A 220 31.35 -10.13 28.06
N LEU A 221 30.42 -9.63 27.24
CA LEU A 221 30.42 -9.80 25.79
C LEU A 221 30.81 -8.54 25.00
N HIS A 222 30.95 -7.37 25.63
CA HIS A 222 31.24 -6.10 24.96
C HIS A 222 32.34 -6.21 23.87
N ASP A 223 33.54 -6.67 24.22
CA ASP A 223 34.67 -6.79 23.29
C ASP A 223 34.56 -7.96 22.28
N LYS A 224 33.50 -8.78 22.40
CA LYS A 224 33.27 -10.00 21.59
C LYS A 224 31.98 -9.94 20.77
N ALA A 225 31.11 -8.96 21.02
CA ALA A 225 29.78 -8.88 20.42
C ALA A 225 29.85 -8.90 18.89
N GLN A 226 30.71 -8.06 18.30
CA GLN A 226 30.84 -8.00 16.84
C GLN A 226 31.34 -9.31 16.23
N ASP A 227 32.33 -9.96 16.87
CA ASP A 227 32.84 -11.26 16.40
C ASP A 227 31.75 -12.34 16.47
N ILE A 228 30.95 -12.34 17.54
CA ILE A 228 29.80 -13.25 17.70
C ILE A 228 28.78 -13.01 16.60
N LEU A 229 28.38 -11.76 16.35
CA LEU A 229 27.41 -11.41 15.31
C LEU A 229 27.89 -11.83 13.92
N VAL A 230 29.18 -11.62 13.61
CA VAL A 230 29.79 -12.07 12.35
C VAL A 230 29.78 -13.60 12.25
N ALA A 231 30.10 -14.32 13.32
CA ALA A 231 30.12 -15.77 13.33
C ALA A 231 28.71 -16.37 13.16
N LEU A 232 27.68 -15.76 13.78
CA LEU A 232 26.29 -16.19 13.66
C LEU A 232 25.74 -16.09 12.23
N LYS A 233 26.31 -15.24 11.37
CA LYS A 233 25.93 -15.18 9.94
C LYS A 233 26.10 -16.53 9.22
N ALA A 234 26.97 -17.41 9.72
CA ALA A 234 27.12 -18.75 9.15
C ALA A 234 25.83 -19.58 9.23
N ILE A 235 25.05 -19.39 10.30
CA ILE A 235 23.79 -20.09 10.55
C ILE A 235 22.55 -19.22 10.32
N ALA A 236 22.74 -17.95 9.93
CA ALA A 236 21.64 -17.03 9.66
C ALA A 236 20.85 -17.42 8.41
N ASP A 237 19.54 -17.13 8.41
CA ASP A 237 18.60 -17.43 7.34
C ASP A 237 18.55 -18.93 7.00
N ILE A 238 18.77 -19.78 8.00
CA ILE A 238 18.54 -21.23 7.95
C ILE A 238 17.37 -21.54 8.89
N GLY A 239 16.34 -22.19 8.36
CA GLY A 239 15.23 -22.66 9.18
C GLY A 239 15.48 -24.02 9.79
N TYR A 240 15.18 -24.17 11.09
CA TYR A 240 15.33 -25.41 11.83
C TYR A 240 13.96 -25.99 12.21
N ASP A 241 13.81 -27.31 12.06
CA ASP A 241 12.56 -28.03 12.36
C ASP A 241 12.29 -28.17 13.87
N THR A 242 13.35 -28.20 14.69
CA THR A 242 13.25 -28.34 16.15
C THR A 242 14.16 -27.35 16.88
N GLN A 243 13.80 -27.04 18.12
CA GLN A 243 14.60 -26.16 18.98
C GLN A 243 15.98 -26.78 19.25
N GLU A 244 16.08 -28.09 19.47
CA GLU A 244 17.34 -28.75 19.75
C GLU A 244 18.32 -28.64 18.58
N ALA A 245 17.82 -28.68 17.34
CA ALA A 245 18.65 -28.52 16.15
C ALA A 245 19.15 -27.07 16.01
N PHE A 246 18.29 -26.09 16.29
CA PHE A 246 18.65 -24.68 16.34
C PHE A 246 19.71 -24.41 17.42
N ASP A 247 19.45 -24.85 18.66
CA ASP A 247 20.34 -24.69 19.80
C ASP A 247 21.71 -25.33 19.55
N ALA A 248 21.73 -26.53 18.93
CA ALA A 248 22.96 -27.20 18.55
C ALA A 248 23.77 -26.40 17.51
N ALA A 249 23.10 -25.76 16.56
CA ALA A 249 23.76 -24.92 15.55
C ALA A 249 24.35 -23.65 16.19
N VAL A 250 23.60 -22.97 17.05
CA VAL A 250 24.06 -21.80 17.82
C VAL A 250 25.25 -22.20 18.70
N HIS A 251 25.13 -23.28 19.47
CA HIS A 251 26.20 -23.78 20.33
C HIS A 251 27.47 -24.11 19.53
N SER A 252 27.33 -24.71 18.33
CA SER A 252 28.48 -24.98 17.45
C SER A 252 29.21 -23.71 17.02
N VAL A 253 28.50 -22.58 16.84
CA VAL A 253 29.12 -21.29 16.52
C VAL A 253 29.82 -20.71 17.76
N LEU A 254 29.13 -20.68 18.90
CA LEU A 254 29.64 -20.06 20.13
C LEU A 254 30.82 -20.80 20.75
N THR A 255 30.97 -22.10 20.48
CA THR A 255 32.09 -22.92 20.96
C THR A 255 33.25 -23.03 19.97
N ALA A 256 33.17 -22.34 18.82
CA ALA A 256 34.24 -22.34 17.83
C ALA A 256 35.52 -21.72 18.43
N PRO A 257 36.68 -22.41 18.40
CA PRO A 257 37.93 -21.89 18.97
C PRO A 257 38.37 -20.54 18.38
N SER A 258 37.97 -20.26 17.14
CA SER A 258 38.23 -18.99 16.44
C SER A 258 37.60 -17.77 17.13
N LEU A 259 36.53 -17.95 17.89
CA LEU A 259 35.82 -16.87 18.58
C LEU A 259 36.54 -16.44 19.88
N GLY A 260 37.31 -17.37 20.46
CA GLY A 260 38.10 -17.13 21.66
C GLY A 260 37.27 -16.69 22.86
N LEU A 261 36.03 -17.20 22.99
CA LEU A 261 35.20 -16.99 24.17
C LEU A 261 35.75 -17.81 25.36
N THR A 262 35.77 -17.21 26.55
CA THR A 262 36.25 -17.82 27.79
C THR A 262 35.17 -17.81 28.87
N ASP A 263 35.35 -18.64 29.90
CA ASP A 263 34.48 -18.69 31.09
C ASP A 263 32.99 -18.86 30.71
N ASP A 264 32.11 -18.01 31.24
CA ASP A 264 30.67 -18.08 31.04
C ASP A 264 30.18 -17.36 29.77
N GLN A 265 31.08 -16.80 28.95
CA GLN A 265 30.71 -16.02 27.77
C GLN A 265 29.81 -16.79 26.77
N PRO A 266 30.10 -18.05 26.40
CA PRO A 266 29.20 -18.82 25.52
C PRO A 266 27.80 -18.99 26.11
N ALA A 267 27.68 -19.23 27.41
CA ALA A 267 26.40 -19.39 28.09
C ALA A 267 25.61 -18.07 28.15
N GLN A 268 26.30 -16.95 28.34
CA GLN A 268 25.68 -15.61 28.29
C GLN A 268 25.18 -15.27 26.88
N ALA A 269 25.98 -15.58 25.86
CA ALA A 269 25.59 -15.37 24.47
C ALA A 269 24.40 -16.26 24.08
N MET A 270 24.40 -17.54 24.50
CA MET A 270 23.27 -18.44 24.30
C MET A 270 22.00 -17.88 24.96
N LYS A 271 22.09 -17.46 26.23
CA LYS A 271 20.94 -16.87 26.94
C LYS A 271 20.39 -15.63 26.24
N PHE A 272 21.27 -14.78 25.71
CA PHE A 272 20.85 -13.63 24.92
C PHE A 272 20.10 -14.07 23.66
N ILE A 273 20.63 -15.05 22.92
CA ILE A 273 20.00 -15.57 21.71
C ILE A 273 18.65 -16.21 22.02
N ASP A 274 18.54 -17.02 23.08
CA ASP A 274 17.27 -17.64 23.50
C ASP A 274 16.18 -16.60 23.80
N MET A 275 16.58 -15.44 24.34
CA MET A 275 15.66 -14.35 24.68
C MET A 275 15.26 -13.50 23.48
N ASN A 276 16.14 -13.34 22.48
CA ASN A 276 15.95 -12.36 21.40
C ASN A 276 15.70 -13.00 20.01
N ALA A 277 16.02 -14.28 19.83
CA ALA A 277 15.71 -15.08 18.65
C ALA A 277 14.65 -16.15 19.00
N TYR A 278 13.62 -15.73 19.74
CA TYR A 278 12.53 -16.62 20.18
C TYR A 278 11.80 -17.26 18.98
N PRO A 279 11.08 -18.38 19.20
CA PRO A 279 10.42 -19.10 18.13
C PRO A 279 9.40 -18.23 17.38
N GLN A 280 9.33 -18.43 16.08
CA GLN A 280 8.40 -17.75 15.18
C GLN A 280 6.92 -17.96 15.61
N PRO A 281 6.01 -17.01 15.31
CA PRO A 281 6.20 -15.85 14.44
C PRO A 281 6.98 -14.72 15.11
N ARG A 282 7.97 -14.20 14.38
CA ARG A 282 8.79 -13.05 14.73
C ARG A 282 8.97 -12.16 13.51
N LEU A 283 8.80 -10.86 13.70
CA LEU A 283 9.07 -9.84 12.68
C LEU A 283 10.28 -9.02 13.11
N ASP A 284 11.37 -9.19 12.37
CA ASP A 284 12.64 -8.57 12.70
C ASP A 284 12.73 -7.16 12.13
N THR A 285 12.05 -6.86 11.03
CA THR A 285 12.06 -5.52 10.43
C THR A 285 10.70 -5.15 9.85
N TYR A 286 10.44 -3.86 9.70
CA TYR A 286 9.18 -3.38 9.12
C TYR A 286 8.91 -3.85 7.67
N ALA A 287 9.94 -4.23 6.90
CA ALA A 287 9.79 -4.50 5.46
C ALA A 287 10.41 -5.80 4.95
N ASN A 288 11.42 -6.36 5.62
CA ASN A 288 12.28 -7.40 5.08
C ASN A 288 12.38 -8.57 6.06
N ASN A 289 11.39 -9.47 6.03
CA ASN A 289 11.35 -10.63 6.92
C ASN A 289 11.56 -11.91 6.12
N THR A 290 12.67 -12.61 6.41
CA THR A 290 13.01 -13.91 5.79
C THR A 290 11.93 -14.95 6.15
N PHE A 291 11.62 -15.86 5.22
CA PHE A 291 10.63 -16.93 5.35
C PHE A 291 9.16 -16.52 5.46
N TRP A 292 8.86 -15.23 5.45
CA TRP A 292 7.50 -14.69 5.49
C TRP A 292 6.83 -14.64 4.11
N TRP A 293 5.51 -14.69 4.15
CA TRP A 293 4.60 -14.69 3.01
C TRP A 293 3.37 -13.85 3.35
N ASP A 294 2.77 -13.21 2.35
CA ASP A 294 1.46 -12.57 2.45
C ASP A 294 0.63 -12.77 1.16
N ASP A 295 -0.69 -12.56 1.24
CA ASP A 295 -1.63 -12.84 0.15
C ASP A 295 -2.07 -11.59 -0.65
N VAL A 296 -1.38 -10.46 -0.47
CA VAL A 296 -1.50 -9.35 -1.42
C VAL A 296 -0.95 -9.78 -2.78
N SER A 297 -1.36 -9.11 -3.85
CA SER A 297 -0.96 -9.47 -5.20
C SER A 297 -1.22 -8.33 -6.17
N ASP A 298 -0.71 -8.46 -7.39
CA ASP A 298 -1.09 -7.61 -8.50
C ASP A 298 -1.00 -8.37 -9.82
N GLY A 299 -1.65 -7.84 -10.86
CA GLY A 299 -1.60 -8.48 -12.16
C GLY A 299 -2.40 -7.80 -13.28
N PRO A 300 -2.15 -8.21 -14.53
CA PRO A 300 -2.86 -7.70 -15.69
C PRO A 300 -4.33 -8.13 -15.69
N VAL A 301 -5.19 -7.23 -16.16
CA VAL A 301 -6.61 -7.43 -16.45
C VAL A 301 -6.81 -7.21 -17.94
N THR A 302 -7.17 -8.26 -18.66
CA THR A 302 -7.46 -8.23 -20.10
C THR A 302 -8.90 -8.65 -20.34
N ALA A 303 -9.43 -8.33 -21.52
CA ALA A 303 -10.76 -8.75 -21.91
C ALA A 303 -10.87 -9.03 -23.41
N THR A 304 -11.76 -9.94 -23.76
CA THR A 304 -12.14 -10.27 -25.13
C THR A 304 -13.65 -10.09 -25.27
N LEU A 305 -14.05 -9.23 -26.20
CA LEU A 305 -15.44 -9.10 -26.62
C LEU A 305 -15.77 -10.26 -27.55
N VAL A 306 -16.85 -10.98 -27.26
CA VAL A 306 -17.41 -11.99 -28.16
C VAL A 306 -18.58 -11.34 -28.88
N MET A 307 -18.54 -11.32 -30.21
CA MET A 307 -19.54 -10.66 -31.04
C MET A 307 -20.71 -11.61 -31.36
N ASP A 308 -21.83 -11.06 -31.88
CA ASP A 308 -23.02 -11.84 -32.24
C ASP A 308 -22.77 -12.90 -33.33
N ASP A 309 -21.76 -12.67 -34.18
CA ASP A 309 -21.30 -13.62 -35.21
C ASP A 309 -20.22 -14.60 -34.70
N ASP A 310 -20.03 -14.65 -33.37
CA ASP A 310 -19.00 -15.44 -32.68
C ASP A 310 -17.55 -15.04 -32.99
N SER A 311 -17.32 -13.91 -33.68
CA SER A 311 -15.98 -13.34 -33.78
C SER A 311 -15.51 -12.80 -32.42
N GLU A 312 -14.20 -12.85 -32.20
CA GLU A 312 -13.57 -12.39 -30.97
C GLU A 312 -12.73 -11.14 -31.24
N HIS A 313 -12.85 -10.15 -30.36
CA HIS A 313 -12.11 -8.90 -30.42
C HIS A 313 -11.45 -8.62 -29.06
N GLU A 314 -10.13 -8.65 -29.03
CA GLU A 314 -9.36 -8.29 -27.84
C GLU A 314 -9.45 -6.78 -27.56
N VAL A 315 -9.66 -6.42 -26.31
CA VAL A 315 -9.68 -5.01 -25.89
C VAL A 315 -8.27 -4.45 -25.95
N GLU A 316 -8.07 -3.41 -26.76
CA GLU A 316 -6.73 -2.91 -27.12
C GLU A 316 -5.99 -2.28 -25.93
N PHE A 317 -6.72 -1.63 -25.02
CA PHE A 317 -6.12 -1.00 -23.83
C PHE A 317 -6.52 -1.76 -22.56
N PRO A 318 -5.69 -2.72 -22.12
CA PRO A 318 -5.96 -3.52 -20.92
C PRO A 318 -5.68 -2.71 -19.64
N ALA A 319 -6.06 -3.25 -18.50
CA ALA A 319 -5.87 -2.63 -17.19
C ALA A 319 -4.98 -3.50 -16.29
N TRP A 320 -4.76 -3.04 -15.06
CA TRP A 320 -4.08 -3.78 -14.00
C TRP A 320 -4.91 -3.76 -12.73
N VAL A 321 -4.78 -4.78 -11.90
CA VAL A 321 -5.32 -4.78 -10.53
C VAL A 321 -4.17 -4.82 -9.53
N VAL A 322 -4.26 -4.00 -8.49
CA VAL A 322 -3.38 -4.03 -7.32
C VAL A 322 -4.23 -4.36 -6.09
N VAL A 323 -3.80 -5.35 -5.32
CA VAL A 323 -4.42 -5.73 -4.05
C VAL A 323 -3.56 -5.17 -2.92
N GLY A 324 -4.11 -4.27 -2.11
CA GLY A 324 -3.42 -3.67 -0.97
C GLY A 324 -4.07 -3.96 0.39
N PRO A 325 -3.51 -3.40 1.48
CA PRO A 325 -4.14 -3.38 2.80
C PRO A 325 -5.54 -2.72 2.79
N PRO A 326 -6.38 -2.94 3.82
CA PRO A 326 -7.62 -2.19 3.98
C PRO A 326 -7.38 -0.67 4.06
N GLY A 327 -8.36 0.10 3.60
CA GLY A 327 -8.35 1.55 3.75
C GLY A 327 -9.27 1.95 4.88
N TYR A 328 -8.68 2.28 6.04
CA TYR A 328 -9.46 2.48 7.26
C TYR A 328 -10.12 3.85 7.34
N ALA A 329 -9.82 4.80 6.44
CA ALA A 329 -10.50 6.09 6.38
C ALA A 329 -10.87 6.47 4.93
N PRO A 330 -11.76 5.73 4.26
CA PRO A 330 -11.97 5.81 2.80
C PRO A 330 -12.44 7.18 2.31
N GLN A 331 -13.02 8.01 3.19
CA GLN A 331 -13.53 9.33 2.87
C GLN A 331 -12.51 10.46 3.09
N ILE A 332 -11.31 10.15 3.59
CA ILE A 332 -10.24 11.12 3.84
C ILE A 332 -9.17 10.89 2.78
N LEU A 333 -8.95 11.89 1.94
CA LEU A 333 -7.96 11.83 0.87
C LEU A 333 -6.56 12.18 1.36
N ASN A 334 -5.55 11.48 0.83
CA ASN A 334 -4.15 11.82 1.04
C ASN A 334 -3.84 13.21 0.47
N VAL A 335 -3.01 14.02 1.16
CA VAL A 335 -2.54 15.33 0.62
C VAL A 335 -1.93 15.16 -0.77
N ILE A 336 -1.16 14.09 -0.95
CA ILE A 336 -0.64 13.63 -2.23
C ILE A 336 -1.25 12.26 -2.51
N THR A 337 -2.12 12.20 -3.49
CA THR A 337 -2.76 10.96 -3.94
C THR A 337 -1.91 10.28 -5.02
N LEU A 338 -2.17 9.00 -5.27
CA LEU A 338 -1.49 8.29 -6.35
C LEU A 338 -1.77 8.94 -7.72
N TYR A 339 -2.99 9.47 -7.92
CA TYR A 339 -3.32 10.27 -9.10
C TYR A 339 -2.40 11.49 -9.24
N ASP A 340 -2.15 12.26 -8.18
CA ASP A 340 -1.31 13.45 -8.25
C ASP A 340 0.13 13.11 -8.67
N THR A 341 0.64 11.97 -8.22
CA THR A 341 1.99 11.49 -8.53
C THR A 341 2.09 11.01 -9.97
N LEU A 342 1.10 10.25 -10.44
CA LEU A 342 1.04 9.82 -11.84
C LEU A 342 0.83 11.02 -12.77
N PHE A 343 -0.02 11.96 -12.39
CA PHE A 343 -0.22 13.20 -13.15
C PHE A 343 1.08 14.00 -13.26
N ASP A 344 1.81 14.20 -12.16
CA ASP A 344 3.13 14.86 -12.18
C ASP A 344 4.13 14.13 -13.08
N THR A 345 4.19 12.81 -12.98
CA THR A 345 5.06 11.96 -13.80
C THR A 345 4.74 12.10 -15.28
N PHE A 346 3.47 12.03 -15.67
CA PHE A 346 3.07 12.14 -17.06
C PHE A 346 3.17 13.57 -17.60
N VAL A 347 2.94 14.59 -16.79
CA VAL A 347 3.20 16.00 -17.15
C VAL A 347 4.69 16.20 -17.43
N THR A 348 5.56 15.70 -16.56
CA THR A 348 7.00 15.99 -16.62
C THR A 348 7.80 15.07 -17.54
N GLN A 349 7.35 13.82 -17.76
CA GLN A 349 8.07 12.81 -18.53
C GLN A 349 7.37 12.41 -19.84
N ARG A 350 6.06 12.64 -19.98
CA ARG A 350 5.26 12.24 -21.16
C ARG A 350 4.56 13.41 -21.87
N GLY A 351 4.74 14.63 -21.40
CA GLY A 351 4.16 15.83 -22.02
C GLY A 351 2.63 15.83 -22.01
N LEU A 352 2.00 15.26 -20.98
CA LEU A 352 0.54 15.16 -20.85
C LEU A 352 -0.18 16.50 -20.98
N VAL A 353 0.42 17.57 -20.45
CA VAL A 353 -0.12 18.93 -20.53
C VAL A 353 1.00 19.87 -21.01
N PRO A 354 1.22 20.01 -22.33
CA PRO A 354 2.34 20.82 -22.85
C PRO A 354 2.28 22.29 -22.43
N GLY A 355 1.08 22.84 -22.27
CA GLY A 355 0.89 24.21 -21.76
C GLY A 355 1.29 24.39 -20.30
N LEU A 356 1.45 23.31 -19.54
CA LEU A 356 1.88 23.30 -18.14
C LEU A 356 3.38 23.00 -18.02
N TYR A 357 3.88 22.03 -18.79
CA TYR A 357 5.29 21.63 -18.79
C TYR A 357 5.77 21.27 -20.20
N GLN A 358 6.85 21.90 -20.65
CA GLN A 358 7.45 21.67 -21.95
C GLN A 358 8.94 22.03 -21.93
N GLY A 359 9.76 21.27 -22.65
CA GLY A 359 11.19 21.57 -22.79
C GLY A 359 11.97 21.50 -21.46
N GLY A 360 11.55 20.65 -20.54
CA GLY A 360 12.23 20.47 -19.25
C GLY A 360 11.85 21.47 -18.16
N GLN A 361 10.85 22.33 -18.38
CA GLN A 361 10.46 23.40 -17.45
C GLN A 361 8.94 23.63 -17.40
N PHE A 362 8.47 24.08 -16.24
CA PHE A 362 7.10 24.55 -16.06
C PHE A 362 6.89 25.89 -16.78
N GLN A 363 5.76 26.01 -17.47
CA GLN A 363 5.43 27.19 -18.27
C GLN A 363 4.92 28.30 -17.37
N GLN A 364 5.75 29.33 -17.17
CA GLN A 364 5.48 30.39 -16.19
C GLN A 364 4.24 31.22 -16.51
N ASP A 365 3.70 31.19 -17.72
CA ASP A 365 2.45 31.85 -18.13
C ASP A 365 1.18 30.99 -17.91
N TYR A 366 1.33 29.73 -17.50
CA TYR A 366 0.19 28.85 -17.18
C TYR A 366 -0.71 29.46 -16.10
N THR A 367 -2.02 29.47 -16.33
CA THR A 367 -3.00 29.97 -15.35
C THR A 367 -3.84 28.81 -14.84
N PRO A 368 -3.67 28.38 -13.57
CA PRO A 368 -4.42 27.24 -13.02
C PRO A 368 -5.90 27.58 -12.83
N ASN A 369 -6.77 26.60 -13.05
CA ASN A 369 -8.18 26.73 -12.71
C ASN A 369 -8.38 26.47 -11.21
N PHE A 370 -9.10 27.36 -10.52
CA PHE A 370 -9.29 27.24 -9.07
C PHE A 370 -10.00 25.95 -8.67
N GLN A 371 -11.06 25.58 -9.39
CA GLN A 371 -11.87 24.41 -9.03
C GLN A 371 -11.19 23.10 -9.41
N ALA A 372 -10.57 23.03 -10.59
CA ALA A 372 -9.96 21.79 -11.09
C ALA A 372 -8.55 21.53 -10.57
N ASP A 373 -7.73 22.58 -10.43
CA ASP A 373 -6.29 22.43 -10.18
C ASP A 373 -5.90 22.76 -8.72
N LEU A 374 -6.54 23.76 -8.11
CA LEU A 374 -6.14 24.27 -6.78
C LEU A 374 -6.97 23.70 -5.64
N LEU A 375 -8.30 23.67 -5.78
CA LEU A 375 -9.21 23.21 -4.73
C LEU A 375 -8.91 21.78 -4.25
N PRO A 376 -8.54 20.80 -5.10
CA PRO A 376 -8.14 19.48 -4.63
C PRO A 376 -6.93 19.52 -3.70
N ILE A 377 -5.94 20.39 -3.97
CA ILE A 377 -4.74 20.53 -3.13
C ILE A 377 -5.09 21.18 -1.79
N LEU A 378 -5.90 22.24 -1.84
CA LEU A 378 -6.19 23.08 -0.68
C LEU A 378 -7.23 22.47 0.28
N SER A 379 -8.08 21.55 -0.18
CA SER A 379 -9.19 21.03 0.61
C SER A 379 -8.84 19.86 1.53
N ARG A 380 -7.83 19.06 1.15
CA ARG A 380 -7.43 17.81 1.82
C ARG A 380 -6.84 18.02 3.23
N PRO A 381 -5.98 19.02 3.51
CA PRO A 381 -5.32 19.15 4.81
C PRO A 381 -6.27 19.31 6.00
N ALA A 382 -7.45 19.92 5.79
CA ALA A 382 -8.44 20.11 6.85
C ALA A 382 -8.99 18.78 7.40
N ALA A 383 -9.08 17.75 6.57
CA ALA A 383 -9.59 16.45 7.00
C ALA A 383 -8.60 15.66 7.87
N TYR A 384 -7.30 16.00 7.84
CA TYR A 384 -6.27 15.26 8.59
C TYR A 384 -6.45 15.35 10.12
N GLN A 385 -7.15 16.37 10.63
CA GLN A 385 -7.45 16.49 12.06
C GLN A 385 -8.28 15.32 12.61
N TRP A 386 -8.91 14.53 11.73
CA TRP A 386 -9.73 13.39 12.10
C TRP A 386 -8.99 12.04 12.08
N VAL A 387 -7.75 12.05 11.61
CA VAL A 387 -6.88 10.87 11.52
C VAL A 387 -5.48 11.11 12.10
N ALA A 388 -5.16 12.33 12.50
CA ALA A 388 -3.91 12.71 13.16
C ALA A 388 -4.13 13.92 14.07
N ASP A 389 -3.35 14.01 15.15
CA ASP A 389 -3.39 15.19 16.05
C ASP A 389 -2.57 16.35 15.46
N VAL A 390 -3.24 17.22 14.70
CA VAL A 390 -2.60 18.44 14.14
C VAL A 390 -2.70 19.65 15.08
N GLY A 391 -3.28 19.49 16.27
CA GLY A 391 -3.47 20.52 17.30
C GLY A 391 -4.42 21.67 16.91
N PRO A 392 -4.91 22.47 17.89
CA PRO A 392 -5.91 23.52 17.65
C PRO A 392 -5.46 24.61 16.66
N LEU A 393 -4.17 24.97 16.70
CA LEU A 393 -3.61 25.94 15.75
C LEU A 393 -3.54 25.34 14.34
N GLY A 394 -3.18 24.07 14.19
CA GLY A 394 -3.17 23.38 12.90
C GLY A 394 -4.57 23.28 12.31
N ASN A 395 -5.56 22.86 13.12
CA ASN A 395 -6.97 22.79 12.74
C ASN A 395 -7.44 24.11 12.13
N GLY A 396 -7.33 25.21 12.88
CA GLY A 396 -7.79 26.52 12.40
C GLY A 396 -7.04 27.03 11.16
N ARG A 397 -5.76 26.64 10.96
CA ARG A 397 -5.00 27.01 9.76
C ARG A 397 -5.38 26.18 8.55
N HIS A 398 -5.61 24.87 8.72
CA HIS A 398 -6.05 24.01 7.63
C HIS A 398 -7.48 24.32 7.20
N ASP A 399 -8.38 24.62 8.14
CA ASP A 399 -9.76 25.04 7.83
C ASP A 399 -9.77 26.35 7.03
N ALA A 400 -8.89 27.30 7.38
CA ALA A 400 -8.82 28.60 6.71
C ALA A 400 -8.38 28.51 5.23
N ILE A 401 -7.55 27.53 4.86
CA ILE A 401 -7.04 27.42 3.48
C ILE A 401 -7.99 26.68 2.53
N GLN A 402 -8.98 25.94 3.06
CA GLN A 402 -9.90 25.12 2.26
C GLN A 402 -10.63 25.92 1.17
N GLY A 403 -10.98 27.17 1.46
CA GLY A 403 -11.64 28.10 0.54
C GLY A 403 -10.69 28.97 -0.29
N GLY A 404 -9.38 28.71 -0.29
CA GLY A 404 -8.39 29.51 -1.02
C GLY A 404 -7.92 30.78 -0.31
N ASN A 405 -8.26 30.99 0.96
CA ASN A 405 -7.79 32.16 1.70
C ASN A 405 -6.33 31.99 2.15
N LEU A 406 -5.41 32.15 1.22
CA LEU A 406 -3.97 32.01 1.46
C LEU A 406 -3.36 33.38 1.77
N GLY A 407 -2.62 33.47 2.89
CA GLY A 407 -1.87 34.67 3.23
C GLY A 407 -0.73 34.94 2.22
N PRO A 408 -0.22 36.18 2.12
CA PRO A 408 0.78 36.59 1.10
C PRO A 408 2.15 35.91 1.23
N ARG A 409 2.38 35.14 2.30
CA ARG A 409 3.60 34.35 2.54
C ARG A 409 3.31 32.86 2.64
N PHE A 410 2.14 32.38 2.21
CA PHE A 410 1.74 30.99 2.32
C PHE A 410 2.78 30.05 1.68
N LEU A 411 3.30 30.38 0.50
CA LEU A 411 4.28 29.54 -0.18
C LEU A 411 5.59 29.37 0.61
N GLN A 412 5.96 30.33 1.47
CA GLN A 412 7.14 30.21 2.37
C GLN A 412 6.93 29.16 3.48
N LYS A 413 5.70 28.67 3.65
CA LYS A 413 5.35 27.59 4.58
C LYS A 413 5.28 26.24 3.89
N ILE A 414 5.37 26.19 2.56
CA ILE A 414 5.34 24.95 1.78
C ILE A 414 6.75 24.60 1.36
N ARG A 415 7.12 23.34 1.55
CA ARG A 415 8.41 22.80 1.13
C ARG A 415 8.51 22.80 -0.40
N ASN A 416 9.56 23.43 -0.92
CA ASN A 416 9.90 23.35 -2.33
C ASN A 416 10.43 21.93 -2.64
N PRO A 417 9.84 21.19 -3.59
CA PRO A 417 10.27 19.84 -3.94
C PRO A 417 11.70 19.75 -4.50
N ASP A 418 12.25 20.85 -5.03
CA ASP A 418 13.63 20.88 -5.52
C ASP A 418 14.66 21.05 -4.37
N ASP A 419 14.22 21.52 -3.19
CA ASP A 419 15.07 21.70 -2.00
C ASP A 419 15.02 20.46 -1.10
N VAL A 420 15.70 19.39 -1.50
CA VAL A 420 15.68 18.11 -0.78
C VAL A 420 16.49 18.21 0.52
N ASN A 421 15.90 17.84 1.67
CA ASN A 421 16.49 17.83 3.03
C ASN A 421 17.05 19.14 3.60
N ALA A 422 17.26 20.18 2.79
CA ALA A 422 17.51 21.55 3.23
C ALA A 422 16.35 22.20 4.07
N PRO A 423 15.07 21.84 3.93
CA PRO A 423 13.97 22.48 4.63
C PRO A 423 13.82 21.97 6.07
N THR A 424 13.26 22.80 6.95
CA THR A 424 13.01 22.42 8.36
C THR A 424 11.82 21.45 8.48
N PRO A 425 11.72 20.66 9.57
CA PRO A 425 10.53 19.83 9.86
C PRO A 425 9.24 20.64 10.04
N ASP A 426 9.31 21.96 10.24
CA ASP A 426 8.15 22.84 10.43
C ASP A 426 7.44 23.23 9.13
N LEU A 427 8.04 22.99 7.96
CA LEU A 427 7.38 23.27 6.68
C LEU A 427 6.39 22.18 6.29
N MET A 428 5.38 22.58 5.52
CA MET A 428 4.29 21.75 5.07
C MET A 428 4.59 21.03 3.74
N PRO A 429 4.05 19.81 3.55
CA PRO A 429 3.34 19.01 4.55
C PRO A 429 4.25 18.58 5.70
N LYS A 430 3.74 18.63 6.94
CA LYS A 430 4.46 18.18 8.14
C LYS A 430 4.39 16.65 8.25
N MET A 431 4.99 15.97 7.28
CA MET A 431 4.96 14.52 7.11
C MET A 431 6.33 13.97 6.74
N ALA A 432 6.55 12.70 7.02
CA ALA A 432 7.76 11.95 6.71
C ALA A 432 7.98 11.85 5.19
N GLY A 433 9.22 12.00 4.73
CA GLY A 433 9.59 11.89 3.31
C GLY A 433 9.88 10.45 2.86
N ASP A 434 10.43 10.27 1.65
CA ASP A 434 10.65 8.93 1.08
C ASP A 434 11.82 8.13 1.71
N ASN A 435 12.64 8.77 2.54
CA ASN A 435 13.69 8.10 3.29
C ASN A 435 14.11 8.93 4.51
N PRO A 436 13.30 8.94 5.57
CA PRO A 436 13.62 9.62 6.82
C PRO A 436 14.46 8.75 7.77
N ILE A 437 14.45 7.44 7.56
CA ILE A 437 14.99 6.42 8.47
C ILE A 437 16.46 6.08 8.23
N SER A 438 17.04 6.47 7.10
CA SER A 438 18.47 6.24 6.82
C SER A 438 19.18 7.50 6.35
N ASP A 439 20.51 7.48 6.41
CA ASP A 439 21.38 8.57 5.93
C ASP A 439 21.95 8.31 4.52
N VAL A 440 21.49 7.25 3.86
CA VAL A 440 21.87 6.89 2.49
C VAL A 440 20.77 7.34 1.53
N ILE A 441 21.06 8.28 0.62
CA ILE A 441 20.03 8.95 -0.21
C ILE A 441 18.86 9.47 0.67
N PRO A 442 19.15 10.29 1.70
CA PRO A 442 18.12 10.74 2.62
C PRO A 442 17.06 11.55 1.87
N ARG A 443 15.79 11.39 2.24
CA ARG A 443 14.65 12.25 1.85
C ARG A 443 13.74 12.36 3.06
N LYS A 444 14.13 13.20 4.00
CA LYS A 444 13.60 13.20 5.37
C LYS A 444 12.16 13.72 5.48
N PHE A 445 11.75 14.61 4.58
CA PHE A 445 10.47 15.32 4.69
C PHE A 445 9.67 15.23 3.39
N LEU A 446 8.36 15.08 3.50
CA LEU A 446 7.48 15.07 2.34
C LEU A 446 7.43 16.45 1.68
N SER A 447 7.47 16.50 0.35
CA SER A 447 7.10 17.68 -0.43
C SER A 447 5.85 17.36 -1.24
N LEU A 448 5.06 18.38 -1.59
CA LEU A 448 4.08 18.25 -2.67
C LEU A 448 4.77 17.79 -3.97
N THR A 449 4.00 17.28 -4.93
CA THR A 449 4.57 17.02 -6.26
C THR A 449 5.05 18.33 -6.91
N ARG A 450 5.96 18.24 -7.88
CA ARG A 450 6.49 19.43 -8.57
C ARG A 450 5.37 20.22 -9.24
N THR A 451 4.41 19.50 -9.82
CA THR A 451 3.20 20.07 -10.42
C THR A 451 2.30 20.75 -9.38
N GLN A 452 1.98 20.08 -8.26
CA GLN A 452 1.17 20.70 -7.19
C GLN A 452 1.83 21.98 -6.64
N TYR A 453 3.13 21.94 -6.40
CA TYR A 453 3.89 23.10 -5.92
C TYR A 453 3.87 24.25 -6.94
N PHE A 454 4.09 23.96 -8.22
CA PHE A 454 4.02 24.96 -9.30
C PHE A 454 2.64 25.61 -9.40
N LEU A 455 1.55 24.85 -9.30
CA LEU A 455 0.18 25.40 -9.32
C LEU A 455 -0.04 26.38 -8.16
N LEU A 456 0.42 26.04 -6.96
CA LEU A 456 0.36 26.95 -5.80
C LEU A 456 1.26 28.17 -5.96
N GLN A 457 2.40 28.03 -6.66
CA GLN A 457 3.27 29.17 -7.01
C GLN A 457 2.56 30.14 -7.95
N GLN A 458 1.87 29.65 -8.99
CA GLN A 458 1.09 30.48 -9.90
C GLN A 458 -0.05 31.20 -9.16
N TYR A 459 -0.76 30.48 -8.29
CA TYR A 459 -1.78 31.07 -7.44
C TYR A 459 -1.22 32.16 -6.53
N SER A 460 -0.08 31.93 -5.89
CA SER A 460 0.62 32.91 -5.05
C SER A 460 1.10 34.14 -5.84
N ALA A 461 1.29 34.01 -7.16
CA ALA A 461 1.61 35.11 -8.07
C ALA A 461 0.37 35.85 -8.59
N GLY A 462 -0.84 35.49 -8.12
CA GLY A 462 -2.10 36.08 -8.54
C GLY A 462 -2.65 35.54 -9.87
N LYS A 463 -2.09 34.43 -10.38
CA LYS A 463 -2.58 33.77 -11.59
C LYS A 463 -3.57 32.68 -11.21
N VAL A 464 -4.83 32.93 -11.50
CA VAL A 464 -5.91 31.96 -11.28
C VAL A 464 -7.06 32.23 -12.23
N ASP A 465 -7.60 31.16 -12.78
CA ASP A 465 -8.84 31.16 -13.51
C ASP A 465 -9.99 30.70 -12.60
N HIS A 466 -11.04 31.51 -12.50
CA HIS A 466 -12.26 31.20 -11.77
C HIS A 466 -13.44 30.83 -12.68
N SER A 467 -13.19 30.71 -13.99
CA SER A 467 -14.19 30.19 -14.91
C SER A 467 -14.56 28.75 -14.55
N PRO A 468 -15.78 28.29 -14.87
CA PRO A 468 -16.13 26.88 -14.74
C PRO A 468 -15.07 26.02 -15.44
N PRO A 469 -14.61 24.93 -14.81
CA PRO A 469 -13.59 24.09 -15.42
C PRO A 469 -14.07 23.58 -16.77
N ALA A 470 -13.11 23.33 -17.68
CA ALA A 470 -13.41 22.71 -18.97
C ALA A 470 -14.23 21.42 -18.78
N PRO A 471 -15.04 21.03 -19.77
CA PRO A 471 -15.86 19.82 -19.69
C PRO A 471 -15.03 18.63 -19.21
N PRO A 472 -15.60 17.79 -18.34
CA PRO A 472 -14.83 16.76 -17.67
C PRO A 472 -14.21 15.77 -18.66
N ALA A 473 -13.18 15.08 -18.19
CA ALA A 473 -12.63 13.91 -18.87
C ALA A 473 -13.73 12.88 -19.21
N SER A 474 -13.45 11.97 -20.15
CA SER A 474 -14.35 10.84 -20.46
C SER A 474 -14.77 10.11 -19.19
N GLU A 475 -15.92 9.43 -19.21
CA GLU A 475 -16.41 8.68 -18.04
C GLU A 475 -15.35 7.70 -17.52
N GLY A 476 -14.67 7.00 -18.43
CA GLY A 476 -13.56 6.13 -18.08
C GLY A 476 -12.38 6.85 -17.43
N ALA A 477 -11.96 8.01 -17.94
CA ALA A 477 -10.87 8.78 -17.34
C ALA A 477 -11.23 9.38 -15.98
N ARG A 478 -12.52 9.70 -15.74
CA ARG A 478 -13.00 10.07 -14.40
C ARG A 478 -12.91 8.91 -13.43
N LEU A 479 -13.27 7.70 -13.87
CA LEU A 479 -13.13 6.50 -13.06
C LEU A 479 -11.66 6.19 -12.74
N ASP A 480 -10.76 6.31 -13.73
CA ASP A 480 -9.31 6.16 -13.51
C ASP A 480 -8.82 7.12 -12.41
N ARG A 481 -9.19 8.40 -12.52
CA ARG A 481 -8.84 9.42 -11.53
C ARG A 481 -9.41 9.11 -10.15
N ALA A 482 -10.70 8.80 -10.07
CA ALA A 482 -11.38 8.58 -8.81
C ALA A 482 -10.77 7.43 -8.01
N VAL A 483 -10.47 6.30 -8.67
CA VAL A 483 -9.82 5.16 -8.02
C VAL A 483 -8.43 5.53 -7.50
N LEU A 484 -7.64 6.25 -8.31
CA LEU A 484 -6.27 6.65 -7.97
C LEU A 484 -6.20 7.76 -6.92
N GLU A 485 -7.21 8.63 -6.82
CA GLU A 485 -7.28 9.68 -5.79
C GLU A 485 -7.46 9.06 -4.38
N ASN A 486 -8.05 7.87 -4.27
CA ASN A 486 -8.24 7.15 -3.01
C ASN A 486 -7.02 6.33 -2.55
N CYS A 487 -5.84 6.56 -3.12
CA CYS A 487 -4.61 5.83 -2.81
C CYS A 487 -3.47 6.78 -2.40
N VAL A 488 -2.49 6.24 -1.67
CA VAL A 488 -1.30 7.00 -1.24
C VAL A 488 -0.42 7.34 -2.45
N GLY A 489 -0.07 8.63 -2.61
CA GLY A 489 0.91 9.08 -3.62
C GLY A 489 2.28 9.43 -3.07
N GLY A 490 2.43 9.45 -1.75
CA GLY A 490 3.69 9.78 -1.10
C GLY A 490 3.51 9.94 0.41
N ALA A 491 4.57 9.76 1.21
CA ALA A 491 5.90 9.29 0.79
C ALA A 491 5.90 7.83 0.30
N PHE A 492 7.00 7.39 -0.29
CA PHE A 492 7.21 6.00 -0.71
C PHE A 492 8.35 5.36 0.06
N CYS A 493 8.05 4.88 1.28
CA CYS A 493 8.99 4.21 2.18
C CYS A 493 8.37 3.01 2.94
N PRO A 494 7.75 2.01 2.26
CA PRO A 494 7.58 1.89 0.82
C PRO A 494 6.32 2.58 0.27
N GLY A 495 5.34 2.91 1.11
CA GLY A 495 3.98 3.34 0.71
C GLY A 495 2.95 2.28 1.13
N ILE A 496 1.70 2.40 0.68
CA ILE A 496 0.64 1.43 1.05
C ILE A 496 0.24 0.54 -0.12
N GLU A 497 -0.39 1.07 -1.17
CA GLU A 497 -0.81 0.27 -2.33
C GLU A 497 0.30 0.09 -3.35
N MET A 498 1.13 1.12 -3.53
CA MET A 498 2.18 1.21 -4.53
C MET A 498 3.35 2.02 -3.97
N THR A 499 4.51 1.90 -4.59
CA THR A 499 5.73 2.64 -4.24
C THR A 499 6.18 3.59 -5.35
N TRP A 500 7.43 4.05 -5.27
CA TRP A 500 8.10 4.97 -6.18
C TRP A 500 8.06 4.58 -7.67
N ILE A 501 7.61 3.37 -8.05
CA ILE A 501 7.34 3.00 -9.45
C ILE A 501 6.32 3.95 -10.11
N ALA A 502 5.44 4.58 -9.32
CA ALA A 502 4.51 5.60 -9.81
C ALA A 502 5.21 6.85 -10.36
N ARG A 503 6.52 7.01 -10.12
CA ARG A 503 7.35 8.13 -10.57
C ARG A 503 8.21 7.82 -11.79
N ASP A 504 8.12 6.60 -12.33
CA ASP A 504 8.83 6.20 -13.55
C ASP A 504 7.86 5.89 -14.68
N ALA A 505 7.88 6.71 -15.72
CA ALA A 505 7.00 6.55 -16.87
C ALA A 505 7.30 5.30 -17.73
N ASN A 506 8.43 4.61 -17.52
CA ASN A 506 8.79 3.36 -18.21
C ASN A 506 7.87 2.18 -17.85
N PHE A 507 7.22 2.24 -16.69
CA PHE A 507 6.26 1.22 -16.25
C PHE A 507 4.95 1.30 -17.05
N PHE A 508 4.69 2.42 -17.72
CA PHE A 508 3.42 2.72 -18.37
C PHE A 508 3.52 2.65 -19.89
N GLN A 509 2.38 2.48 -20.55
CA GLN A 509 2.31 2.44 -22.01
C GLN A 509 2.76 3.77 -22.62
N ASP A 510 3.48 3.67 -23.74
CA ASP A 510 4.03 4.83 -24.45
C ASP A 510 2.97 5.60 -25.25
N ASP A 511 1.85 4.95 -25.59
CA ASP A 511 0.74 5.57 -26.32
C ASP A 511 0.02 6.61 -25.44
N PRO A 512 -0.03 7.90 -25.84
CA PRO A 512 -0.77 8.93 -25.10
C PRO A 512 -2.25 8.60 -24.89
N ALA A 513 -2.87 7.79 -25.77
CA ALA A 513 -4.24 7.35 -25.62
C ALA A 513 -4.42 6.32 -24.49
N ALA A 514 -3.36 5.67 -24.02
CA ALA A 514 -3.44 4.67 -22.96
C ALA A 514 -3.76 5.28 -21.59
N GLY A 515 -3.40 6.53 -21.35
CA GLY A 515 -3.49 7.15 -20.02
C GLY A 515 -2.53 6.45 -19.04
N PHE A 516 -2.96 6.27 -17.79
CA PHE A 516 -2.12 5.70 -16.72
C PHE A 516 -2.08 4.15 -16.71
N ARG A 517 -2.09 3.51 -17.88
CA ARG A 517 -2.05 2.05 -17.99
C ARG A 517 -0.64 1.53 -17.90
N PHE A 518 -0.45 0.51 -17.07
CA PHE A 518 0.80 -0.24 -17.07
C PHE A 518 1.05 -0.90 -18.43
N LYS A 519 2.33 -0.96 -18.81
CA LYS A 519 2.79 -1.72 -19.96
C LYS A 519 2.87 -3.19 -19.54
N HIS A 520 2.12 -4.06 -20.20
CA HIS A 520 2.17 -5.49 -19.91
C HIS A 520 3.40 -6.09 -20.59
N ARG A 521 4.14 -6.94 -19.89
CA ARG A 521 5.29 -7.62 -20.47
C ARG A 521 4.82 -8.75 -21.38
N ASP A 522 5.28 -8.72 -22.63
CA ASP A 522 5.05 -9.83 -23.56
C ASP A 522 5.80 -11.06 -23.07
N ARG A 523 5.07 -12.15 -22.84
CA ARG A 523 5.63 -13.43 -22.44
C ARG A 523 5.17 -14.54 -23.37
N PRO A 524 6.07 -15.40 -23.88
CA PRO A 524 5.66 -16.59 -24.59
C PRO A 524 4.75 -17.46 -23.72
N ASN A 525 3.67 -17.97 -24.32
CA ASN A 525 2.71 -18.82 -23.62
C ASN A 525 3.39 -19.99 -22.90
N GLY A 526 3.06 -20.16 -21.62
CA GLY A 526 3.60 -21.23 -20.78
C GLY A 526 4.96 -20.95 -20.15
N GLN A 527 5.57 -19.79 -20.37
CA GLN A 527 6.77 -19.41 -19.59
C GLN A 527 6.40 -19.04 -18.14
N PRO A 528 7.14 -19.58 -17.15
CA PRO A 528 6.92 -19.22 -15.75
C PRO A 528 7.34 -17.77 -15.48
N LEU A 529 6.72 -17.15 -14.49
CA LEU A 529 7.13 -15.83 -13.98
C LEU A 529 8.60 -15.86 -13.56
N GLN A 530 9.30 -14.75 -13.80
CA GLN A 530 10.70 -14.59 -13.43
C GLN A 530 10.84 -13.66 -12.24
N TRP A 531 11.62 -14.08 -11.24
CA TRP A 531 11.81 -13.33 -10.01
C TRP A 531 12.55 -12.01 -10.26
N ASN A 532 13.47 -11.97 -11.23
CA ASN A 532 14.43 -10.89 -11.46
C ASN A 532 14.01 -9.87 -12.53
N ILE A 533 12.75 -9.86 -12.97
CA ILE A 533 12.27 -8.87 -13.94
C ILE A 533 12.34 -7.47 -13.35
N ASN A 534 13.01 -6.54 -14.02
CA ASN A 534 13.04 -5.15 -13.61
C ASN A 534 12.35 -4.28 -14.67
N PRO A 535 11.09 -3.83 -14.46
CA PRO A 535 10.34 -3.07 -15.46
C PRO A 535 10.90 -1.67 -15.79
N HIS A 536 11.93 -1.20 -15.06
CA HIS A 536 12.66 0.01 -15.42
C HIS A 536 13.32 -0.07 -16.82
N ASP A 537 13.46 -1.28 -17.38
CA ASP A 537 13.90 -1.48 -18.76
C ASP A 537 12.87 -1.04 -19.82
N GLY A 538 11.66 -0.66 -19.42
CA GLY A 538 10.59 -0.21 -20.31
C GLY A 538 9.95 -1.32 -21.14
N LEU A 539 10.20 -2.59 -20.81
CA LEU A 539 9.63 -3.76 -21.50
C LEU A 539 8.31 -4.25 -20.86
N GLY A 540 7.87 -3.61 -19.78
CA GLY A 540 6.59 -3.88 -19.13
C GLY A 540 6.68 -4.82 -17.92
N LEU A 541 5.55 -4.97 -17.25
CA LEU A 541 5.39 -5.71 -16.00
C LEU A 541 4.89 -7.13 -16.24
N GLU A 542 5.43 -8.08 -15.49
CA GLU A 542 4.79 -9.37 -15.22
C GLU A 542 3.85 -9.28 -14.00
N PRO A 543 2.90 -10.22 -13.86
CA PRO A 543 2.16 -10.41 -12.61
C PRO A 543 3.05 -10.33 -11.36
N GLY A 544 2.64 -9.57 -10.35
CA GLY A 544 3.37 -9.39 -9.10
C GLY A 544 4.47 -8.31 -9.14
N ASP A 545 4.78 -7.73 -10.30
CA ASP A 545 5.84 -6.72 -10.42
C ASP A 545 5.48 -5.36 -9.83
N ALA A 546 4.19 -5.02 -9.69
CA ALA A 546 3.79 -3.72 -9.14
C ALA A 546 3.89 -3.68 -7.60
N SER A 547 3.74 -4.81 -6.92
CA SER A 547 3.69 -4.90 -5.45
C SER A 547 4.93 -5.54 -4.79
N LYS A 548 5.85 -6.14 -5.55
CA LYS A 548 7.01 -6.85 -4.99
C LYS A 548 7.96 -6.00 -4.15
N TYR A 549 7.97 -4.69 -4.37
CA TYR A 549 8.78 -3.72 -3.64
C TYR A 549 8.24 -3.44 -2.23
N MET A 550 6.95 -3.71 -1.99
CA MET A 550 6.30 -3.41 -0.71
C MET A 550 6.81 -4.33 0.39
N ALA A 551 6.54 -3.96 1.65
CA ALA A 551 6.93 -4.73 2.82
C ALA A 551 6.39 -6.16 2.82
N LEU A 552 7.14 -7.06 3.45
CA LEU A 552 6.80 -8.47 3.59
C LEU A 552 6.94 -8.90 5.06
N PRO A 553 5.83 -9.24 5.74
CA PRO A 553 4.45 -9.04 5.31
C PRO A 553 4.04 -7.56 5.38
N TRP A 554 2.94 -7.19 4.71
CA TRP A 554 2.45 -5.81 4.75
C TRP A 554 2.06 -5.30 6.14
N GLN A 555 1.70 -6.19 7.08
CA GLN A 555 1.30 -5.81 8.44
C GLN A 555 2.43 -5.19 9.26
N ALA A 556 3.68 -5.61 9.03
CA ALA A 556 4.84 -5.05 9.73
C ALA A 556 4.97 -3.54 9.42
N ASP A 557 4.99 -3.21 8.14
CA ASP A 557 4.95 -1.83 7.66
C ASP A 557 3.71 -1.12 8.17
N PHE A 558 2.52 -1.71 8.04
CA PHE A 558 1.27 -1.09 8.47
C PHE A 558 1.23 -0.74 9.97
N ASN A 559 1.92 -1.49 10.82
CA ASN A 559 2.12 -1.14 12.22
C ASN A 559 2.97 0.12 12.35
N GLU A 560 4.15 0.12 11.73
CA GLU A 560 5.19 1.16 11.75
C GLU A 560 4.82 2.44 10.95
N CYS A 561 3.80 2.36 10.09
CA CYS A 561 3.18 3.43 9.30
C CYS A 561 2.49 4.53 10.16
N SER A 562 3.00 4.82 11.36
CA SER A 562 2.43 5.76 12.32
C SER A 562 3.12 7.13 12.23
N ASN A 563 4.24 7.31 12.94
CA ASN A 563 5.05 8.52 12.96
C ASN A 563 6.55 8.21 12.94
N GLN A 564 7.32 9.20 12.50
CA GLN A 564 8.77 9.17 12.46
C GLN A 564 9.31 10.41 13.16
N THR A 565 10.19 10.20 14.13
CA THR A 565 10.93 11.31 14.73
C THR A 565 12.11 11.68 13.85
N VAL A 566 12.15 12.92 13.38
CA VAL A 566 13.25 13.51 12.61
C VAL A 566 13.60 14.86 13.22
N GLN A 567 14.87 15.07 13.57
CA GLN A 567 15.34 16.34 14.18
C GLN A 567 14.48 16.78 15.39
N GLY A 568 14.11 15.83 16.25
CA GLY A 568 13.27 16.08 17.43
C GLY A 568 11.79 16.39 17.14
N THR A 569 11.35 16.27 15.88
CA THR A 569 9.96 16.48 15.47
C THR A 569 9.31 15.18 15.04
N SER A 570 8.16 14.86 15.61
CA SER A 570 7.29 13.76 15.15
C SER A 570 6.60 14.16 13.84
N LEU A 571 6.78 13.34 12.80
CA LEU A 571 6.20 13.51 11.47
C LEU A 571 5.35 12.28 11.13
N TRP A 572 4.15 12.47 10.63
CA TRP A 572 3.30 11.34 10.26
C TRP A 572 3.67 10.73 8.90
N TRP A 573 3.38 9.44 8.74
CA TRP A 573 3.47 8.73 7.46
C TRP A 573 2.22 8.91 6.60
N TRP A 574 1.20 8.06 6.80
CA TRP A 574 -0.02 8.03 5.96
C TRP A 574 -1.35 8.01 6.74
N PRO A 575 -1.67 9.06 7.55
CA PRO A 575 -2.87 9.08 8.40
C PRO A 575 -4.20 8.81 7.66
N ALA A 576 -4.32 9.27 6.41
CA ALA A 576 -5.54 9.10 5.62
C ALA A 576 -5.80 7.64 5.19
N GLN A 577 -4.76 6.80 5.18
CA GLN A 577 -4.87 5.39 4.82
C GLN A 577 -4.85 4.48 6.06
N ARG A 578 -3.98 4.83 7.01
CA ARG A 578 -3.75 4.19 8.30
C ARG A 578 -3.88 5.26 9.39
N PRO A 579 -5.05 5.39 10.05
CA PRO A 579 -5.27 6.44 11.05
C PRO A 579 -4.25 6.39 12.20
N TYR A 580 -3.85 7.56 12.68
CA TYR A 580 -2.95 7.74 13.82
C TYR A 580 -3.75 8.07 15.09
N PHE A 581 -4.65 9.04 15.01
CA PHE A 581 -5.46 9.55 16.12
C PHE A 581 -6.90 9.77 15.64
N VAL A 582 -7.89 9.27 16.37
CA VAL A 582 -9.29 9.19 15.89
C VAL A 582 -10.29 9.65 16.94
N SER A 583 -11.43 10.17 16.49
CA SER A 583 -12.59 10.43 17.34
C SER A 583 -13.45 9.18 17.50
N TYR A 584 -13.85 8.83 18.73
CA TYR A 584 -14.70 7.67 18.99
C TYR A 584 -15.71 7.95 20.11
N LEU A 585 -16.79 7.17 20.13
CA LEU A 585 -17.79 7.21 21.20
C LEU A 585 -17.36 6.27 22.34
N GLY A 586 -17.16 6.81 23.54
CA GLY A 586 -16.76 6.04 24.71
C GLY A 586 -17.92 5.31 25.38
N ASP A 587 -17.61 4.41 26.32
CA ASP A 587 -18.60 3.69 27.12
C ASP A 587 -19.46 4.64 27.98
N ASP A 588 -18.92 5.80 28.33
CA ASP A 588 -19.61 6.89 29.02
C ASP A 588 -20.57 7.68 28.12
N GLN A 589 -20.72 7.27 26.86
CA GLN A 589 -21.53 7.92 25.82
C GLN A 589 -21.07 9.36 25.50
N GLN A 590 -19.78 9.66 25.69
CA GLN A 590 -19.18 10.93 25.32
C GLN A 590 -18.18 10.76 24.16
N TRP A 591 -17.89 11.86 23.47
CA TRP A 591 -16.89 11.88 22.41
C TRP A 591 -15.49 12.01 23.00
N HIS A 592 -14.62 11.08 22.60
CA HIS A 592 -13.20 11.07 22.97
C HIS A 592 -12.34 11.16 21.71
N GLN A 593 -11.08 11.53 21.88
CA GLN A 593 -10.04 11.37 20.87
C GLN A 593 -8.84 10.68 21.49
N ASP A 594 -8.34 9.65 20.81
CA ASP A 594 -7.18 8.88 21.26
C ASP A 594 -6.51 8.19 20.06
N TYR A 595 -5.41 7.47 20.31
CA TYR A 595 -4.73 6.68 19.30
C TYR A 595 -5.66 5.63 18.70
N TRP A 596 -5.46 5.41 17.40
CA TRP A 596 -6.20 4.38 16.66
C TRP A 596 -5.87 2.96 17.14
N THR A 597 -4.66 2.75 17.65
CA THR A 597 -4.17 1.48 18.21
C THR A 597 -4.40 1.32 19.72
N ARG A 598 -5.19 2.21 20.34
CA ARG A 598 -5.46 2.21 21.79
C ARG A 598 -5.83 0.83 22.37
N PRO A 599 -5.41 0.52 23.60
CA PRO A 599 -4.75 1.39 24.58
C PRO A 599 -3.25 1.60 24.34
N MET A 600 -2.70 1.05 23.25
CA MET A 600 -1.33 1.35 22.84
C MET A 600 -1.24 2.77 22.30
N ASP A 601 -0.01 3.26 22.15
CA ASP A 601 0.29 4.57 21.58
C ASP A 601 0.03 4.57 20.06
N SER A 602 0.87 5.22 19.28
CA SER A 602 0.74 5.40 17.83
C SER A 602 0.70 4.11 17.01
N ASN A 603 1.23 3.01 17.55
CA ASN A 603 1.33 1.68 16.95
C ASN A 603 1.37 0.61 18.05
N PHE A 604 1.21 -0.67 17.67
CA PHE A 604 1.47 -1.77 18.60
C PHE A 604 2.96 -1.85 18.91
N GLU A 605 3.26 -2.41 20.09
CA GLU A 605 4.63 -2.53 20.57
C GLU A 605 5.47 -3.50 19.73
N MET A 606 4.83 -4.52 19.18
CA MET A 606 5.40 -5.57 18.34
C MET A 606 4.65 -5.62 17.00
N ASP A 607 5.36 -5.74 15.89
CA ASP A 607 4.76 -5.80 14.55
C ASP A 607 3.85 -7.02 14.37
N GLU A 608 4.14 -8.10 15.08
CA GLU A 608 3.38 -9.34 15.11
C GLU A 608 1.95 -9.10 15.57
N ALA A 609 1.72 -8.16 16.49
CA ALA A 609 0.38 -7.80 16.94
C ALA A 609 -0.49 -7.34 15.75
N MET A 610 0.08 -6.62 14.79
CA MET A 610 -0.66 -6.20 13.59
C MET A 610 -1.03 -7.40 12.71
N VAL A 611 -0.24 -8.47 12.67
CA VAL A 611 -0.59 -9.72 11.96
C VAL A 611 -1.88 -10.33 12.53
N PHE A 612 -2.06 -10.28 13.85
CA PHE A 612 -3.24 -10.83 14.52
C PHE A 612 -4.43 -9.87 14.53
N HIS A 613 -4.18 -8.58 14.74
CA HIS A 613 -5.19 -7.62 15.19
C HIS A 613 -5.56 -6.55 14.15
N TRP A 614 -4.96 -6.54 12.95
CA TRP A 614 -5.36 -5.59 11.89
C TRP A 614 -6.88 -5.61 11.67
N LYS A 615 -7.44 -6.82 11.62
CA LYS A 615 -8.87 -7.07 11.45
C LYS A 615 -9.72 -6.61 12.63
N GLU A 616 -9.19 -6.10 13.73
CA GLU A 616 -9.98 -5.69 14.91
C GLU A 616 -10.01 -4.17 15.11
N LEU A 617 -9.20 -3.43 14.34
CA LEU A 617 -9.14 -1.98 14.37
C LEU A 617 -10.36 -1.36 13.65
N GLY A 618 -10.78 -0.16 14.07
CA GLY A 618 -12.00 0.48 13.57
C GLY A 618 -11.79 1.29 12.29
N PHE A 619 -12.86 1.47 11.52
CA PHE A 619 -12.91 2.31 10.33
C PHE A 619 -13.36 3.73 10.68
N VAL A 620 -12.81 4.74 10.02
CA VAL A 620 -13.15 6.16 10.19
C VAL A 620 -14.08 6.58 9.06
N LEU A 621 -15.27 7.03 9.42
CA LEU A 621 -16.30 7.49 8.48
C LEU A 621 -16.84 8.84 8.88
N LYS A 622 -17.38 9.56 7.91
CA LYS A 622 -18.17 10.74 8.19
C LYS A 622 -19.37 10.35 9.05
N ARG A 623 -19.57 11.05 10.16
CA ARG A 623 -20.63 10.75 11.15
C ARG A 623 -22.02 10.71 10.52
N SER A 624 -22.29 11.57 9.54
CA SER A 624 -23.57 11.58 8.82
C SER A 624 -23.86 10.32 8.01
N ASP A 625 -22.82 9.59 7.63
CA ASP A 625 -22.91 8.44 6.73
C ASP A 625 -22.83 7.11 7.50
N ALA A 626 -22.42 7.16 8.78
CA ALA A 626 -22.44 6.02 9.67
C ALA A 626 -23.89 5.60 10.00
N PRO A 627 -24.14 4.31 10.33
CA PRO A 627 -25.43 3.86 10.84
C PRO A 627 -25.92 4.72 12.01
N ALA A 628 -27.21 5.05 12.06
CA ALA A 628 -27.79 5.96 13.07
C ALA A 628 -27.44 5.58 14.53
N SER A 629 -27.32 4.29 14.82
CA SER A 629 -26.92 3.78 16.14
C SER A 629 -25.48 4.09 16.54
N LEU A 630 -24.62 4.44 15.57
CA LEU A 630 -23.19 4.75 15.77
C LEU A 630 -22.92 6.26 15.72
N GLN A 631 -23.90 7.09 15.34
CA GLN A 631 -23.70 8.55 15.18
C GLN A 631 -23.56 9.30 16.50
N GLY A 632 -23.80 8.65 17.64
CA GLY A 632 -23.67 9.21 18.98
C GLY A 632 -24.55 10.45 19.24
N PRO A 633 -24.36 11.12 20.40
CA PRO A 633 -25.09 12.34 20.72
C PRO A 633 -24.52 13.56 20.00
N GLU A 634 -25.37 14.58 19.80
CA GLU A 634 -24.91 15.93 19.49
C GLU A 634 -24.21 16.54 20.71
N ALA A 635 -23.32 17.52 20.45
CA ALA A 635 -22.66 18.26 21.51
C ALA A 635 -23.67 19.02 22.38
N ALA A 636 -23.46 19.05 23.70
CA ALA A 636 -24.29 19.85 24.58
C ALA A 636 -24.03 21.35 24.35
N PRO A 637 -25.00 22.24 24.66
CA PRO A 637 -24.81 23.68 24.51
C PRO A 637 -23.59 24.19 25.29
N GLY A 638 -22.58 24.68 24.58
CA GLY A 638 -21.33 25.21 25.16
C GLY A 638 -20.11 24.28 24.99
N ASP A 639 -20.31 23.03 24.57
CA ASP A 639 -19.23 22.09 24.27
C ASP A 639 -18.75 22.24 22.81
N PRO A 640 -17.53 21.76 22.47
CA PRO A 640 -17.10 21.64 21.09
C PRO A 640 -18.11 20.83 20.25
N PRO A 641 -18.32 21.18 18.98
CA PRO A 641 -19.26 20.46 18.13
C PRO A 641 -18.89 18.98 18.02
N ALA A 642 -19.91 18.13 17.87
CA ALA A 642 -19.71 16.71 17.67
C ALA A 642 -18.79 16.45 16.45
N PRO A 643 -17.93 15.42 16.50
CA PRO A 643 -16.92 15.17 15.48
C PRO A 643 -17.56 14.95 14.10
N THR A 644 -16.86 15.42 13.06
CA THR A 644 -17.34 15.23 11.67
C THR A 644 -17.06 13.82 11.18
N PHE A 645 -15.96 13.22 11.62
CA PHE A 645 -15.56 11.85 11.33
C PHE A 645 -15.38 11.08 12.62
N ILE A 646 -15.80 9.82 12.64
CA ILE A 646 -15.81 8.96 13.82
C ILE A 646 -15.30 7.56 13.47
N GLU A 647 -14.62 6.93 14.43
CA GLU A 647 -14.29 5.52 14.37
C GLU A 647 -15.55 4.68 14.65
N VAL A 648 -15.76 3.67 13.81
CA VAL A 648 -16.84 2.70 13.90
C VAL A 648 -16.27 1.29 13.78
N GLU A 649 -17.07 0.31 14.22
CA GLU A 649 -16.80 -1.11 13.99
C GLU A 649 -15.46 -1.61 14.56
N ARG A 650 -14.90 -0.94 15.58
CA ARG A 650 -13.75 -1.46 16.34
C ARG A 650 -14.18 -2.66 17.19
N THR A 651 -13.37 -3.71 17.19
CA THR A 651 -13.54 -4.88 18.08
C THR A 651 -12.31 -5.16 18.95
N TYR A 652 -11.18 -4.48 18.70
CA TYR A 652 -9.98 -4.64 19.51
C TYR A 652 -10.22 -4.13 20.94
N ALA A 653 -10.18 -5.06 21.89
CA ALA A 653 -10.36 -4.83 23.31
C ALA A 653 -9.41 -5.74 24.11
N PRO A 654 -8.13 -5.34 24.30
CA PRO A 654 -7.21 -6.13 25.09
C PRO A 654 -7.68 -6.17 26.55
N ALA A 655 -7.52 -7.32 27.21
CA ALA A 655 -7.89 -7.45 28.61
C ALA A 655 -7.08 -6.47 29.46
N THR A 656 -7.74 -5.75 30.37
CA THR A 656 -7.08 -4.82 31.28
C THR A 656 -6.02 -5.56 32.11
N GLY A 657 -4.75 -5.27 31.88
CA GLY A 657 -3.63 -5.86 32.60
C GLY A 657 -3.12 -7.20 32.08
N GLN A 658 -3.53 -7.66 30.89
CA GLN A 658 -2.75 -8.65 30.15
C GLN A 658 -1.83 -7.92 29.19
N GLU A 659 -0.51 -8.09 29.37
CA GLU A 659 0.45 -7.91 28.28
C GLU A 659 -0.06 -8.72 27.07
N GLU A 660 0.11 -8.18 25.86
CA GLU A 660 -0.11 -8.93 24.60
C GLU A 660 0.44 -10.35 24.76
N PRO A 661 -0.19 -11.39 24.15
CA PRO A 661 0.23 -12.78 24.32
C PRO A 661 1.75 -12.84 24.29
N ALA A 662 2.33 -13.18 25.44
CA ALA A 662 3.74 -12.96 25.75
C ALA A 662 4.66 -13.64 24.73
N LEU A 663 4.92 -12.96 23.61
CA LEU A 663 6.14 -13.08 22.85
C LEU A 663 7.07 -12.12 23.57
N ALA A 664 7.75 -12.67 24.58
CA ALA A 664 8.49 -11.92 25.57
C ALA A 664 9.45 -10.91 24.93
N LYS A 665 9.08 -9.63 24.95
CA LYS A 665 10.01 -8.54 24.72
C LYS A 665 10.89 -8.44 25.95
N ALA A 666 12.12 -8.91 25.85
CA ALA A 666 13.16 -8.41 26.74
C ALA A 666 13.43 -6.96 26.32
N ALA A 667 13.01 -6.04 27.19
CA ALA A 667 13.13 -4.59 27.11
C ALA A 667 14.35 -4.09 26.33
N ASN A 668 14.15 -3.09 25.47
CA ASN A 668 14.90 -1.84 25.50
C ASN A 668 14.20 -0.75 24.68
N SER A 669 13.92 0.35 25.37
CA SER A 669 13.56 1.68 24.90
C SER A 669 14.68 2.35 24.11
#